data_AF-A0A838UPQ2-F1
#
_entry.id   AF-A0A838UPQ2-F1
#
_cell.length_a   1.000
_cell.length_b   1.000
_cell.length_c   1.000
_cell.angle_alpha   90.00
_cell.angle_beta   90.00
_cell.angle_gamma   90.00
#
_symmetry.space_group_name_H-M   'P 1'
#
loop_
_entity.id
_entity.type
_entity.pdbx_description
1 polymer ?
#
loop_
_entity_poly.entity_id
_entity_poly.type
_entity_poly.pdbx_seq_one_letter_code
_entity_poly.pdbx_strand_id
1 'polypeptide(L)'
;MSKPKHRKSHHVRHAPRRPSPGTKGRAAKRTDPVAVLEDPEEAPAPVSDPPPVGALQRGQYGAPPSPPAAVLPRDQWGTTPDTVALAAVDPPRTLPASQIMRRTRAGAHAYVGSVRHAVGELRPWLRSGLQRTQAPTRRSVRVLLVLSVALALLLGVAGSGIGAISDYVALKGLATSALDNLNRVPEDLGLGSKAPGTHLIGTAQKAQAAADLQAALRDFQALHDRLAHPDPLLSLGGHVARVAAYVQSGLILSSVAIDGVHVAENLLDSLVVLANALNTSALVGSSGTTDAVGGVTVAELGALQTNITAALPYINDIIARLGAVPPSVAFAALSASQRAKITPYLSLLPKIPQFLPIMNQFIAAAPAILGIGQPAGYLVMTMDPSEIRPSGGFQGNYAVMGMDAGRPGSLSLQDVYLLDKPYQATARGAADAPPQQYLSWWPDQFLPWGLRDANLAANFPTTAAYNLSELHKEGGEAAPIVDSKGTVTGHKPVTVTGFIAVEPNVIAQFLALAGPITIGAPYNERVTADNLQDKIHYYQLTNAGRKVGTTVGSGDTVSSANKRFTALIAKAIQARIKTLPKEVLLQYLSQLVDDLHTKDIQIAFTNPIAENFLRYYQISSELYLGKADSLAINNTNISGNKASQYLHEGISDAVQLDRTGGA
;
A
#
# COMPACT_ATOMS: atom_id res chain seq x y z
N MET A 1 -15.43 -44.57 60.12
CA MET A 1 -16.80 -44.01 60.27
C MET A 1 -17.18 -43.24 59.00
N SER A 2 -18.43 -42.97 58.63
CA SER A 2 -19.73 -43.68 58.79
C SER A 2 -20.75 -42.98 57.87
N LYS A 3 -21.55 -43.74 57.10
CA LYS A 3 -22.70 -43.19 56.31
C LYS A 3 -23.96 -43.11 57.18
N PRO A 4 -24.96 -42.29 56.81
CA PRO A 4 -26.22 -42.85 56.28
C PRO A 4 -26.72 -42.12 55.01
N LYS A 5 -27.14 -42.82 53.93
CA LYS A 5 -28.52 -43.28 53.56
C LYS A 5 -29.36 -42.17 52.85
N HIS A 6 -30.33 -42.45 51.95
CA HIS A 6 -31.04 -43.71 51.61
C HIS A 6 -31.64 -43.73 50.17
N ARG A 7 -31.69 -44.94 49.53
CA ARG A 7 -32.75 -45.56 48.66
C ARG A 7 -33.38 -44.76 47.48
N LYS A 8 -33.95 -45.32 46.38
CA LYS A 8 -34.31 -46.67 45.83
C LYS A 8 -34.33 -46.49 44.26
N SER A 9 -34.36 -47.40 43.28
CA SER A 9 -34.45 -48.88 43.07
C SER A 9 -33.46 -49.24 41.91
N HIS A 10 -33.27 -50.41 41.26
CA HIS A 10 -33.93 -51.73 41.05
C HIS A 10 -35.16 -51.75 40.11
N HIS A 11 -35.30 -52.61 39.09
CA HIS A 11 -34.38 -53.63 38.50
C HIS A 11 -34.82 -53.94 37.01
N VAL A 12 -34.37 -54.95 36.22
CA VAL A 12 -33.73 -56.25 36.49
C VAL A 12 -32.47 -56.57 35.63
N ARG A 13 -32.54 -57.49 34.64
CA ARG A 13 -31.45 -58.19 33.87
C ARG A 13 -32.05 -58.77 32.53
N HIS A 14 -31.48 -59.62 31.67
CA HIS A 14 -30.32 -60.57 31.66
C HIS A 14 -29.80 -60.83 30.20
N ALA A 15 -28.74 -61.65 30.05
CA ALA A 15 -28.17 -62.23 28.80
C ALA A 15 -27.68 -63.68 29.10
N PRO A 16 -26.92 -64.47 28.27
CA PRO A 16 -26.46 -64.35 26.85
C PRO A 16 -26.56 -65.71 26.04
N ARG A 17 -25.98 -65.82 24.80
CA ARG A 17 -25.13 -66.96 24.29
C ARG A 17 -24.76 -66.91 22.77
N ARG A 18 -23.77 -67.74 22.38
CA ARG A 18 -23.27 -68.14 21.03
C ARG A 18 -23.17 -69.69 20.99
N PRO A 19 -23.19 -70.41 19.83
CA PRO A 19 -22.00 -70.58 18.95
C PRO A 19 -22.32 -70.85 17.43
N SER A 20 -21.36 -71.41 16.68
CA SER A 20 -21.37 -71.80 15.24
C SER A 20 -21.00 -73.32 15.11
N PRO A 21 -20.60 -73.96 13.96
CA PRO A 21 -20.54 -73.57 12.52
C PRO A 21 -20.95 -74.69 11.49
N GLY A 22 -20.75 -74.44 10.17
CA GLY A 22 -20.58 -75.46 9.09
C GLY A 22 -21.63 -75.46 7.95
N THR A 23 -21.43 -76.04 6.74
CA THR A 23 -20.23 -76.39 5.94
C THR A 23 -20.61 -76.84 4.50
N LYS A 24 -19.91 -76.34 3.45
CA LYS A 24 -19.67 -76.91 2.08
C LYS A 24 -20.84 -77.48 1.21
N GLY A 25 -20.91 -77.02 -0.06
CA GLY A 25 -21.62 -77.65 -1.19
C GLY A 25 -21.09 -77.11 -2.54
N ARG A 26 -21.20 -77.82 -3.68
CA ARG A 26 -20.47 -77.47 -4.94
C ARG A 26 -21.18 -77.83 -6.26
N ALA A 27 -21.31 -76.84 -7.15
CA ALA A 27 -21.42 -76.87 -8.64
C ALA A 27 -22.56 -77.66 -9.37
N ALA A 28 -23.24 -77.02 -10.35
CA ALA A 28 -23.02 -77.24 -11.81
C ALA A 28 -24.23 -76.96 -12.76
N LYS A 29 -24.01 -76.08 -13.77
CA LYS A 29 -24.50 -76.06 -15.18
C LYS A 29 -26.00 -75.99 -15.58
N ARG A 30 -26.26 -74.98 -16.47
CA ARG A 30 -27.23 -74.90 -17.61
C ARG A 30 -28.73 -74.90 -17.25
N THR A 31 -29.63 -74.22 -17.98
CA THR A 31 -29.63 -73.80 -19.41
C THR A 31 -30.11 -72.36 -19.66
N ASP A 32 -29.37 -71.63 -20.50
CA ASP A 32 -29.73 -70.80 -21.68
C ASP A 32 -30.94 -69.80 -21.66
N PRO A 33 -30.92 -68.71 -22.46
CA PRO A 33 -31.63 -67.46 -22.14
C PRO A 33 -32.94 -67.21 -22.90
N VAL A 34 -33.69 -66.18 -22.44
CA VAL A 34 -34.74 -65.50 -23.21
C VAL A 34 -34.26 -64.07 -23.51
N ALA A 35 -34.43 -63.63 -24.76
CA ALA A 35 -33.87 -62.38 -25.26
C ALA A 35 -34.64 -61.13 -24.82
N VAL A 36 -33.89 -60.06 -24.61
CA VAL A 36 -34.29 -58.69 -24.99
C VAL A 36 -33.23 -58.21 -25.99
N LEU A 37 -33.66 -57.45 -27.00
CA LEU A 37 -32.86 -57.19 -28.21
C LEU A 37 -31.62 -56.31 -27.95
N GLU A 38 -30.55 -56.61 -28.67
CA GLU A 38 -29.44 -55.68 -28.88
C GLU A 38 -29.82 -54.66 -29.96
N ASP A 39 -29.43 -53.40 -29.75
CA ASP A 39 -29.05 -52.47 -30.83
C ASP A 39 -27.85 -51.64 -30.30
N PRO A 40 -26.86 -51.30 -31.13
CA PRO A 40 -25.59 -50.74 -30.66
C PRO A 40 -25.68 -49.23 -30.35
N GLU A 41 -24.83 -48.74 -29.44
CA GLU A 41 -24.64 -47.30 -29.23
C GLU A 41 -24.05 -46.64 -30.48
N GLU A 42 -24.89 -45.93 -31.23
CA GLU A 42 -24.46 -45.10 -32.35
C GLU A 42 -23.67 -43.88 -31.84
N ALA A 43 -22.46 -43.68 -32.36
CA ALA A 43 -21.66 -42.50 -32.02
C ALA A 43 -22.35 -41.23 -32.54
N PRO A 44 -22.43 -40.14 -31.75
CA PRO A 44 -23.15 -38.94 -32.16
C PRO A 44 -22.53 -38.33 -33.43
N ALA A 45 -23.33 -38.32 -34.50
CA ALA A 45 -22.99 -37.72 -35.78
C ALA A 45 -22.65 -36.22 -35.62
N PRO A 46 -21.81 -35.64 -36.51
CA PRO A 46 -21.46 -34.23 -36.43
C PRO A 46 -22.71 -33.35 -36.52
N VAL A 47 -22.85 -32.42 -35.57
CA VAL A 47 -23.93 -31.43 -35.58
C VAL A 47 -23.81 -30.58 -36.83
N SER A 48 -24.87 -30.54 -37.63
CA SER A 48 -24.96 -29.75 -38.86
C SER A 48 -24.71 -28.28 -38.60
N ASP A 49 -24.04 -27.60 -39.54
CA ASP A 49 -23.81 -26.15 -39.48
C ASP A 49 -25.12 -25.39 -39.21
N PRO A 50 -25.10 -24.36 -38.32
CA PRO A 50 -26.25 -23.48 -38.17
C PRO A 50 -26.52 -22.74 -39.49
N PRO A 51 -27.78 -22.41 -39.81
CA PRO A 51 -28.10 -21.67 -41.03
C PRO A 51 -27.37 -20.32 -41.03
N PRO A 52 -26.92 -19.82 -42.20
CA PRO A 52 -26.15 -18.59 -42.28
C PRO A 52 -26.95 -17.42 -41.70
N VAL A 53 -26.45 -16.85 -40.60
CA VAL A 53 -27.05 -15.68 -39.96
C VAL A 53 -26.99 -14.52 -40.95
N GLY A 54 -28.15 -14.16 -41.51
CA GLY A 54 -28.26 -13.07 -42.48
C GLY A 54 -27.67 -11.78 -41.91
N ALA A 55 -26.84 -11.10 -42.70
CA ALA A 55 -25.98 -10.01 -42.25
C ALA A 55 -26.73 -8.94 -41.43
N LEU A 56 -26.58 -8.99 -40.10
CA LEU A 56 -27.16 -8.02 -39.19
C LEU A 56 -26.59 -6.63 -39.51
N GLN A 57 -27.47 -5.66 -39.72
CA GLN A 57 -27.07 -4.34 -40.20
C GLN A 57 -26.22 -3.61 -39.16
N ARG A 58 -25.02 -3.23 -39.57
CA ARG A 58 -23.91 -2.71 -38.74
C ARG A 58 -24.13 -1.25 -38.27
N GLY A 59 -25.38 -0.87 -37.97
CA GLY A 59 -25.83 0.54 -37.97
C GLY A 59 -26.66 1.01 -36.76
N GLN A 60 -26.79 0.20 -35.69
CA GLN A 60 -27.49 0.61 -34.46
C GLN A 60 -26.72 0.23 -33.18
N TYR A 61 -25.48 0.71 -33.08
CA TYR A 61 -24.74 0.74 -31.81
C TYR A 61 -24.88 2.12 -31.17
N GLY A 62 -25.18 2.17 -29.87
CA GLY A 62 -25.18 3.41 -29.11
C GLY A 62 -23.78 4.02 -29.06
N ALA A 63 -23.67 5.35 -29.19
CA ALA A 63 -22.39 6.02 -29.10
C ALA A 63 -21.78 5.81 -27.69
N PRO A 64 -20.51 5.36 -27.59
CA PRO A 64 -19.83 5.26 -26.29
C PRO A 64 -19.62 6.67 -25.69
N PRO A 65 -19.48 6.79 -24.36
CA PRO A 65 -19.20 8.08 -23.74
C PRO A 65 -17.90 8.68 -24.28
N SER A 66 -17.92 9.97 -24.60
CA SER A 66 -16.72 10.72 -24.99
C SER A 66 -15.64 10.61 -23.91
N PRO A 67 -14.35 10.53 -24.29
CA PRO A 67 -13.26 10.62 -23.30
C PRO A 67 -13.35 11.95 -22.52
N PRO A 68 -12.92 11.98 -21.25
CA PRO A 68 -12.94 13.18 -20.44
C PRO A 68 -12.14 14.32 -21.09
N ALA A 69 -12.64 15.55 -20.97
CA ALA A 69 -12.14 16.70 -21.70
C ALA A 69 -10.70 17.09 -21.32
N ALA A 70 -9.94 17.55 -22.32
CA ALA A 70 -8.61 18.15 -22.21
C ALA A 70 -7.53 17.28 -21.53
N VAL A 71 -6.95 16.35 -22.29
CA VAL A 71 -5.61 15.80 -21.99
C VAL A 71 -4.59 16.94 -22.04
N LEU A 72 -3.98 17.27 -20.90
CA LEU A 72 -2.91 18.27 -20.83
C LEU A 72 -1.61 17.69 -21.40
N PRO A 73 -0.99 18.28 -22.43
CA PRO A 73 0.26 17.79 -22.97
C PRO A 73 1.40 17.95 -21.95
N ARG A 74 2.34 17.00 -21.96
CA ARG A 74 3.40 16.85 -20.93
C ARG A 74 4.35 18.04 -20.84
N ASP A 75 4.37 18.94 -21.82
CA ASP A 75 5.13 20.19 -21.81
C ASP A 75 4.54 21.27 -20.88
N GLN A 76 3.33 21.07 -20.35
CA GLN A 76 2.73 21.91 -19.31
C GLN A 76 2.87 21.33 -17.88
N TRP A 77 3.46 20.15 -17.73
CA TRP A 77 3.58 19.47 -16.43
C TRP A 77 4.82 19.96 -15.67
N GLY A 78 4.66 20.95 -14.79
CA GLY A 78 5.71 21.39 -13.86
C GLY A 78 6.01 22.90 -13.83
N THR A 79 5.33 23.71 -14.63
CA THR A 79 5.35 25.18 -14.48
C THR A 79 4.27 25.65 -13.53
N THR A 80 4.61 26.48 -12.56
CA THR A 80 3.68 27.05 -11.57
C THR A 80 2.62 27.95 -12.22
N PRO A 81 1.36 27.91 -11.76
CA PRO A 81 0.33 28.85 -12.19
C PRO A 81 0.52 30.19 -11.48
N ASP A 82 1.27 31.11 -12.09
CA ASP A 82 1.17 32.55 -11.80
C ASP A 82 1.75 33.37 -12.96
N THR A 83 0.91 33.81 -13.88
CA THR A 83 1.30 34.73 -14.97
C THR A 83 1.32 36.17 -14.48
N VAL A 84 2.35 36.53 -13.72
CA VAL A 84 2.70 37.96 -13.56
C VAL A 84 3.21 38.47 -14.90
N ALA A 85 2.43 39.31 -15.56
CA ALA A 85 2.79 39.89 -16.85
C ALA A 85 3.98 40.85 -16.71
N LEU A 86 5.17 40.42 -17.17
CA LEU A 86 6.31 41.31 -17.36
C LEU A 86 6.22 41.98 -18.73
N ALA A 87 6.20 43.31 -18.71
CA ALA A 87 6.09 44.14 -19.90
C ALA A 87 7.32 44.03 -20.81
N ALA A 88 7.16 44.42 -22.07
CA ALA A 88 8.24 44.42 -23.06
C ALA A 88 9.41 45.33 -22.63
N VAL A 89 10.63 44.82 -22.76
CA VAL A 89 11.88 45.57 -22.64
C VAL A 89 12.78 45.15 -23.80
N ASP A 90 13.28 46.12 -24.56
CA ASP A 90 14.12 45.88 -25.74
C ASP A 90 15.50 45.27 -25.39
N PRO A 91 16.11 44.50 -26.32
CA PRO A 91 17.28 43.69 -26.03
C PRO A 91 18.60 44.46 -26.08
N PRO A 92 19.55 44.15 -25.18
CA PRO A 92 20.96 44.40 -25.45
C PRO A 92 21.82 43.12 -25.40
N ARG A 93 22.40 42.80 -26.57
CA ARG A 93 23.64 42.04 -26.81
C ARG A 93 23.61 40.51 -26.63
N THR A 94 24.22 39.85 -27.61
CA THR A 94 24.29 38.40 -27.78
C THR A 94 25.32 37.74 -26.86
N LEU A 95 24.97 36.58 -26.32
CA LEU A 95 25.91 35.61 -25.72
C LEU A 95 25.93 34.33 -26.57
N PRO A 96 27.07 33.62 -26.66
CA PRO A 96 27.21 32.46 -27.53
C PRO A 96 26.37 31.25 -27.06
N ALA A 97 25.82 30.51 -28.03
CA ALA A 97 24.80 29.47 -27.82
C ALA A 97 25.20 28.34 -26.86
N SER A 98 26.50 28.11 -26.66
CA SER A 98 27.04 27.07 -25.76
C SER A 98 26.68 27.28 -24.28
N GLN A 99 26.28 28.48 -23.86
CA GLN A 99 25.82 28.73 -22.49
C GLN A 99 24.31 28.57 -22.29
N ILE A 100 23.50 28.63 -23.35
CA ILE A 100 22.03 28.58 -23.26
C ILE A 100 21.53 27.14 -23.04
N MET A 101 22.12 26.15 -23.72
CA MET A 101 21.69 24.74 -23.65
C MET A 101 21.82 24.09 -22.26
N ARG A 102 22.53 24.70 -21.30
CA ARG A 102 22.82 24.09 -19.99
C ARG A 102 21.82 24.42 -18.86
N ARG A 103 20.80 25.26 -19.10
CA ARG A 103 19.79 25.62 -18.07
C ARG A 103 18.38 25.06 -18.31
N THR A 104 17.96 24.76 -19.54
CA THR A 104 16.60 24.29 -19.82
C THR A 104 16.36 22.79 -19.63
N ARG A 105 17.39 21.93 -19.75
CA ARG A 105 17.28 20.48 -19.48
C ARG A 105 17.36 20.08 -18.00
N ALA A 106 17.71 21.01 -17.10
CA ALA A 106 17.97 20.69 -15.69
C ALA A 106 16.70 20.54 -14.83
N GLY A 107 15.61 21.26 -15.13
CA GLY A 107 14.43 21.32 -14.26
C GLY A 107 13.62 20.02 -14.22
N ALA A 108 13.18 19.51 -15.39
CA ALA A 108 12.25 18.39 -15.47
C ALA A 108 12.84 17.06 -14.98
N HIS A 109 14.11 16.75 -15.34
CA HIS A 109 14.75 15.50 -14.91
C HIS A 109 15.10 15.48 -13.42
N ALA A 110 15.38 16.62 -12.80
CA ALA A 110 15.71 16.69 -11.37
C ALA A 110 14.53 16.28 -10.47
N TYR A 111 13.28 16.54 -10.89
CA TYR A 111 12.09 16.26 -10.09
C TYR A 111 11.46 14.88 -10.34
N VAL A 112 11.47 14.38 -11.58
CA VAL A 112 11.10 12.98 -11.84
C VAL A 112 12.13 12.03 -11.21
N GLY A 113 13.40 12.45 -11.16
CA GLY A 113 14.42 11.79 -10.36
C GLY A 113 14.13 11.81 -8.86
N SER A 114 13.64 12.91 -8.30
CA SER A 114 13.58 13.11 -6.84
C SER A 114 12.64 12.14 -6.13
N VAL A 115 11.48 11.78 -6.70
CA VAL A 115 10.55 10.83 -6.05
C VAL A 115 11.11 9.40 -6.07
N ARG A 116 11.66 8.97 -7.22
CA ARG A 116 12.28 7.66 -7.37
C ARG A 116 13.60 7.55 -6.59
N HIS A 117 14.35 8.64 -6.40
CA HIS A 117 15.47 8.71 -5.45
C HIS A 117 14.99 8.74 -4.00
N ALA A 118 13.95 9.50 -3.64
CA ALA A 118 13.56 9.65 -2.25
C ALA A 118 12.96 8.35 -1.70
N VAL A 119 12.08 7.69 -2.45
CA VAL A 119 11.58 6.33 -2.13
C VAL A 119 12.70 5.30 -2.32
N GLY A 120 13.50 5.41 -3.39
CA GLY A 120 14.60 4.49 -3.70
C GLY A 120 15.78 4.54 -2.73
N GLU A 121 16.01 5.64 -2.01
CA GLU A 121 16.99 5.77 -0.92
C GLU A 121 16.37 5.42 0.43
N LEU A 122 15.06 5.61 0.62
CA LEU A 122 14.34 5.03 1.74
C LEU A 122 14.31 3.50 1.66
N ARG A 123 14.35 2.89 0.47
CA ARG A 123 14.26 1.43 0.29
C ARG A 123 15.46 0.65 0.90
N PRO A 124 16.74 1.04 0.72
CA PRO A 124 17.86 0.53 1.49
C PRO A 124 17.76 0.79 3.00
N TRP A 125 17.13 1.89 3.43
CA TRP A 125 16.98 2.24 4.85
C TRP A 125 15.88 1.41 5.54
N LEU A 126 14.71 1.27 4.92
CA LEU A 126 13.62 0.37 5.35
C LEU A 126 14.10 -1.08 5.45
N ARG A 127 14.96 -1.52 4.51
CA ARG A 127 15.60 -2.84 4.59
C ARG A 127 16.68 -2.88 5.67
N SER A 128 17.68 -2.00 5.67
CA SER A 128 18.85 -2.11 6.57
C SER A 128 18.55 -1.79 8.05
N GLY A 129 17.65 -0.84 8.35
CA GLY A 129 17.24 -0.52 9.71
C GLY A 129 16.50 -1.67 10.41
N LEU A 130 15.81 -2.51 9.63
CA LEU A 130 14.96 -3.60 10.13
C LEU A 130 15.59 -5.00 9.96
N GLN A 131 16.44 -5.23 8.95
CA GLN A 131 17.05 -6.54 8.68
C GLN A 131 18.37 -6.82 9.41
N ARG A 132 18.98 -5.83 10.09
CA ARG A 132 20.26 -6.02 10.80
C ARG A 132 20.34 -5.44 12.22
N THR A 133 19.21 -5.25 12.90
CA THR A 133 19.22 -5.08 14.35
C THR A 133 18.66 -6.32 15.05
N GLN A 134 19.48 -6.98 15.88
CA GLN A 134 18.92 -7.55 17.10
C GLN A 134 18.32 -6.36 17.86
N ALA A 135 17.01 -6.39 18.13
CA ALA A 135 16.27 -5.24 18.62
C ALA A 135 17.01 -4.60 19.82
N PRO A 136 17.48 -3.34 19.70
CA PRO A 136 18.41 -2.77 20.67
C PRO A 136 17.71 -2.60 22.02
N THR A 137 17.96 -3.53 22.94
CA THR A 137 17.24 -3.63 24.22
C THR A 137 17.29 -2.30 24.97
N ARG A 138 16.21 -1.96 25.69
CA ARG A 138 15.87 -0.60 26.20
C ARG A 138 16.98 0.18 26.91
N ARG A 139 18.03 -0.47 27.42
CA ARG A 139 19.24 0.18 27.96
C ARG A 139 20.04 0.92 26.89
N SER A 140 20.05 0.42 25.66
CA SER A 140 20.95 0.82 24.56
C SER A 140 20.74 2.24 24.01
N VAL A 141 19.58 2.86 24.24
CA VAL A 141 19.31 4.26 23.86
C VAL A 141 19.51 5.17 25.08
N ARG A 142 18.81 4.86 26.19
CA ARG A 142 18.86 5.60 27.46
C ARG A 142 20.28 5.78 28.01
N VAL A 143 21.15 4.77 27.88
CA VAL A 143 22.54 4.85 28.38
C VAL A 143 23.43 5.76 27.53
N LEU A 144 23.17 5.90 26.22
CA LEU A 144 24.19 6.45 25.32
C LEU A 144 24.21 7.98 25.23
N LEU A 145 23.07 8.67 25.15
CA LEU A 145 23.05 10.15 25.17
C LEU A 145 23.38 10.75 26.56
N VAL A 146 23.22 9.95 27.62
CA VAL A 146 23.55 10.33 29.01
C VAL A 146 25.05 10.16 29.33
N LEU A 147 25.79 9.37 28.52
CA LEU A 147 27.24 9.18 28.66
C LEU A 147 28.09 10.15 27.82
N SER A 148 27.56 10.67 26.71
CA SER A 148 28.25 11.65 25.83
C SER A 148 28.75 12.88 26.55
N VAL A 149 27.81 13.70 27.03
CA VAL A 149 28.07 15.00 27.65
C VAL A 149 28.91 14.81 28.92
N ALA A 150 28.68 13.70 29.63
CA ALA A 150 29.44 13.29 30.80
C ALA A 150 30.93 13.03 30.50
N LEU A 151 31.23 12.23 29.48
CA LEU A 151 32.62 11.87 29.15
C LEU A 151 33.37 13.02 28.44
N ALA A 152 32.63 13.90 27.75
CA ALA A 152 33.14 15.15 27.21
C ALA A 152 33.62 16.11 28.32
N LEU A 153 32.79 16.35 29.34
CA LEU A 153 33.12 17.21 30.48
C LEU A 153 34.26 16.64 31.35
N LEU A 154 34.27 15.31 31.57
CA LEU A 154 35.31 14.64 32.37
C LEU A 154 36.75 14.89 31.88
N LEU A 155 36.96 15.14 30.59
CA LEU A 155 38.29 15.41 30.01
C LEU A 155 38.66 16.91 29.94
N GLY A 156 37.77 17.80 30.41
CA GLY A 156 38.06 19.23 30.59
C GLY A 156 38.28 19.65 32.05
N VAL A 157 37.72 18.90 32.99
CA VAL A 157 37.55 19.31 34.41
C VAL A 157 38.71 18.88 35.32
N ALA A 158 39.71 18.15 34.81
CA ALA A 158 40.84 17.60 35.58
C ALA A 158 41.81 18.65 36.21
N GLY A 159 41.48 19.95 36.16
CA GLY A 159 42.28 21.04 36.72
C GLY A 159 41.70 21.79 37.92
N SER A 160 40.38 21.78 38.17
CA SER A 160 39.78 22.77 39.10
C SER A 160 38.44 22.41 39.77
N GLY A 161 38.54 21.76 40.93
CA GLY A 161 37.62 21.98 42.06
C GLY A 161 36.25 21.29 42.05
N ILE A 162 35.57 21.39 43.20
CA ILE A 162 34.28 20.71 43.48
C ILE A 162 33.13 21.28 42.64
N GLY A 163 33.16 22.58 42.32
CA GLY A 163 32.09 23.26 41.57
C GLY A 163 31.80 22.64 40.20
N ALA A 164 32.86 22.29 39.45
CA ALA A 164 32.74 21.68 38.13
C ALA A 164 32.11 20.27 38.16
N ILE A 165 32.11 19.59 39.32
CA ILE A 165 31.38 18.32 39.51
C ILE A 165 29.87 18.60 39.68
N SER A 166 29.49 19.63 40.44
CA SER A 166 28.08 20.06 40.55
C SER A 166 27.52 20.58 39.22
N ASP A 167 28.32 21.32 38.44
CA ASP A 167 27.93 21.79 37.10
C ASP A 167 27.68 20.60 36.16
N TYR A 168 28.61 19.64 36.15
CA TYR A 168 28.45 18.38 35.41
C TYR A 168 27.18 17.62 35.83
N VAL A 169 26.92 17.45 37.12
CA VAL A 169 25.72 16.76 37.61
C VAL A 169 24.44 17.49 37.20
N ALA A 170 24.41 18.83 37.23
CA ALA A 170 23.27 19.62 36.80
C ALA A 170 23.03 19.55 35.29
N LEU A 171 24.07 19.78 34.47
CA LEU A 171 24.01 19.68 33.00
C LEU A 171 23.57 18.28 32.55
N LYS A 172 24.10 17.24 33.19
CA LYS A 172 23.69 15.84 32.95
C LYS A 172 22.26 15.58 33.41
N GLY A 173 21.84 16.13 34.55
CA GLY A 173 20.49 16.02 35.08
C GLY A 173 19.45 16.55 34.08
N LEU A 174 19.64 17.79 33.63
CA LEU A 174 18.80 18.43 32.59
C LEU A 174 18.77 17.60 31.30
N ALA A 175 19.94 17.25 30.75
CA ALA A 175 20.03 16.45 29.52
C ALA A 175 19.38 15.06 29.65
N THR A 176 19.42 14.44 30.84
CA THR A 176 18.79 13.13 31.10
C THR A 176 17.28 13.28 31.24
N SER A 177 16.81 14.28 32.00
CA SER A 177 15.38 14.58 32.19
C SER A 177 14.70 14.89 30.86
N ALA A 178 15.28 15.80 30.06
CA ALA A 178 14.77 16.16 28.75
C ALA A 178 14.57 14.94 27.84
N LEU A 179 15.56 14.03 27.84
CA LEU A 179 15.48 12.80 27.08
C LEU A 179 14.50 11.80 27.65
N ASP A 180 14.43 11.59 28.97
CA ASP A 180 13.49 10.62 29.55
C ASP A 180 12.04 11.07 29.31
N ASN A 181 11.75 12.38 29.33
CA ASN A 181 10.45 12.92 28.93
C ASN A 181 10.18 12.70 27.43
N LEU A 182 11.11 13.05 26.52
CA LEU A 182 10.98 12.73 25.08
C LEU A 182 10.80 11.22 24.79
N ASN A 183 11.41 10.34 25.59
CA ASN A 183 11.28 8.89 25.45
C ASN A 183 9.94 8.35 25.98
N ARG A 184 9.17 9.12 26.77
CA ARG A 184 7.81 8.76 27.20
C ARG A 184 6.76 9.08 26.16
N VAL A 185 6.88 10.19 25.42
CA VAL A 185 5.90 10.62 24.40
C VAL A 185 5.43 9.47 23.48
N PRO A 186 6.29 8.57 22.94
CA PRO A 186 5.83 7.41 22.16
C PRO A 186 5.17 6.30 23.00
N GLU A 187 5.53 6.14 24.27
CA GLU A 187 4.85 5.22 25.20
C GLU A 187 3.46 5.77 25.61
N ASP A 188 3.34 7.07 25.89
CA ASP A 188 2.09 7.76 26.24
C ASP A 188 1.07 7.75 25.10
N LEU A 189 1.53 7.99 23.86
CA LEU A 189 0.73 7.90 22.64
C LEU A 189 0.44 6.44 22.20
N GLY A 190 0.83 5.42 22.97
CA GLY A 190 0.57 4.02 22.63
C GLY A 190 1.25 3.54 21.34
N LEU A 191 2.30 4.24 20.90
CA LEU A 191 3.12 3.92 19.72
C LEU A 191 4.34 3.04 20.08
N GLY A 192 4.67 2.94 21.38
CA GLY A 192 5.80 2.17 21.89
C GLY A 192 5.55 0.65 21.95
N SER A 193 6.61 -0.12 21.72
CA SER A 193 6.63 -1.59 21.58
C SER A 193 6.22 -2.44 22.80
N LYS A 194 5.61 -1.84 23.83
CA LYS A 194 5.04 -2.51 25.01
C LYS A 194 3.52 -2.52 25.06
N ALA A 195 2.85 -1.65 24.30
CA ALA A 195 1.41 -1.68 24.10
C ALA A 195 1.15 -1.91 22.61
N PRO A 196 0.71 -3.11 22.18
CA PRO A 196 0.16 -3.26 20.84
C PRO A 196 -1.02 -2.28 20.70
N GLY A 197 -0.95 -1.37 19.73
CA GLY A 197 -1.87 -0.24 19.61
C GLY A 197 -3.31 -0.63 19.25
N THR A 198 -4.05 -1.20 20.21
CA THR A 198 -5.47 -1.56 20.12
C THR A 198 -6.39 -0.57 20.82
N HIS A 199 -5.81 0.46 21.46
CA HIS A 199 -6.53 1.51 22.17
C HIS A 199 -6.31 2.86 21.48
N LEU A 200 -7.31 3.72 21.63
CA LEU A 200 -7.31 5.08 21.10
C LEU A 200 -6.47 5.98 21.99
N ILE A 201 -5.76 6.90 21.36
CA ILE A 201 -5.12 8.01 22.06
C ILE A 201 -6.22 9.00 22.43
N GLY A 202 -6.59 9.00 23.70
CA GLY A 202 -7.56 9.93 24.28
C GLY A 202 -6.94 11.28 24.62
N THR A 203 -7.81 12.20 25.08
CA THR A 203 -7.41 13.55 25.50
C THR A 203 -6.39 13.53 26.64
N ALA A 204 -6.47 12.57 27.57
CA ALA A 204 -5.53 12.42 28.68
C ALA A 204 -4.12 12.01 28.19
N GLN A 205 -4.02 11.01 27.29
CA GLN A 205 -2.76 10.59 26.69
C GLN A 205 -2.10 11.73 25.90
N LYS A 206 -2.89 12.44 25.09
CA LYS A 206 -2.45 13.63 24.36
C LYS A 206 -1.93 14.72 25.31
N ALA A 207 -2.65 14.98 26.40
CA ALA A 207 -2.26 15.99 27.39
C ALA A 207 -0.97 15.61 28.13
N GLN A 208 -0.77 14.33 28.47
CA GLN A 208 0.50 13.86 29.04
C GLN A 208 1.66 14.01 28.06
N ALA A 209 1.49 13.59 26.80
CA ALA A 209 2.49 13.76 25.76
C ALA A 209 2.85 15.25 25.55
N ALA A 210 1.89 16.16 25.58
CA ALA A 210 2.13 17.60 25.53
C ALA A 210 2.89 18.11 26.78
N ALA A 211 2.56 17.62 27.98
CA ALA A 211 3.25 17.99 29.21
C ALA A 211 4.71 17.50 29.24
N ASP A 212 5.00 16.30 28.74
CA ASP A 212 6.34 15.74 28.62
C ASP A 212 7.16 16.44 27.52
N LEU A 213 6.55 16.84 26.40
CA LEU A 213 7.19 17.74 25.42
C LEU A 213 7.57 19.09 26.05
N GLN A 214 6.66 19.74 26.75
CA GLN A 214 6.94 21.02 27.43
C GLN A 214 7.98 20.87 28.55
N ALA A 215 8.05 19.71 29.22
CA ALA A 215 9.10 19.42 30.19
C ALA A 215 10.46 19.27 29.50
N ALA A 216 10.52 18.53 28.39
CA ALA A 216 11.73 18.43 27.60
C ALA A 216 12.21 19.79 27.05
N LEU A 217 11.28 20.63 26.56
CA LEU A 217 11.58 21.98 26.10
C LEU A 217 12.29 22.81 27.18
N ARG A 218 11.71 22.88 28.39
CA ARG A 218 12.30 23.62 29.53
C ARG A 218 13.67 23.07 29.93
N ASP A 219 13.83 21.75 29.97
CA ASP A 219 15.09 21.11 30.33
C ASP A 219 16.19 21.37 29.27
N PHE A 220 15.83 21.38 27.97
CA PHE A 220 16.78 21.75 26.91
C PHE A 220 17.10 23.24 26.86
N GLN A 221 16.14 24.13 27.16
CA GLN A 221 16.38 25.57 27.31
C GLN A 221 17.35 25.84 28.46
N ALA A 222 17.09 25.32 29.66
CA ALA A 222 17.99 25.45 30.80
C ALA A 222 19.38 24.84 30.56
N LEU A 223 19.48 23.76 29.77
CA LEU A 223 20.75 23.19 29.31
C LEU A 223 21.47 24.14 28.34
N HIS A 224 20.76 24.74 27.40
CA HIS A 224 21.32 25.70 26.44
C HIS A 224 21.83 26.96 27.14
N ASP A 225 21.01 27.57 28.00
CA ASP A 225 21.33 28.82 28.70
C ASP A 225 22.58 28.68 29.57
N ARG A 226 22.75 27.54 30.25
CA ARG A 226 23.94 27.25 31.09
C ARG A 226 25.19 26.92 30.26
N LEU A 227 25.05 26.47 29.02
CA LEU A 227 26.16 26.32 28.08
C LEU A 227 26.52 27.65 27.40
N ALA A 228 25.55 28.56 27.24
CA ALA A 228 25.74 29.89 26.65
C ALA A 228 26.31 30.91 27.65
N HIS A 229 25.97 30.77 28.94
CA HIS A 229 26.44 31.60 30.04
C HIS A 229 27.26 30.75 31.04
N PRO A 230 28.43 30.25 30.64
CA PRO A 230 29.24 29.38 31.50
C PRO A 230 29.77 30.12 32.73
N ASP A 231 29.61 29.50 33.90
CA ASP A 231 30.21 29.94 35.16
C ASP A 231 31.74 30.13 35.06
N PRO A 232 32.38 30.92 35.94
CA PRO A 232 33.83 31.21 35.87
C PRO A 232 34.76 29.98 35.82
N LEU A 233 34.31 28.82 36.32
CA LEU A 233 35.06 27.55 36.21
C LEU A 233 34.95 26.94 34.80
N LEU A 234 33.80 27.04 34.15
CA LEU A 234 33.57 26.58 32.78
C LEU A 234 34.24 27.49 31.75
N SER A 235 34.27 28.82 31.98
CA SER A 235 34.96 29.77 31.09
C SER A 235 36.48 29.61 31.12
N LEU A 236 37.08 29.29 32.27
CA LEU A 236 38.47 28.83 32.37
C LEU A 236 38.70 27.57 31.53
N GLY A 237 37.83 26.55 31.67
CA GLY A 237 37.89 25.33 30.86
C GLY A 237 37.81 25.58 29.35
N GLY A 238 37.05 26.58 28.91
CA GLY A 238 36.90 26.98 27.50
C GLY A 238 38.20 27.37 26.78
N HIS A 239 39.28 27.67 27.52
CA HIS A 239 40.59 27.95 26.93
C HIS A 239 41.31 26.68 26.42
N VAL A 240 40.84 25.49 26.82
CA VAL A 240 41.31 24.21 26.28
C VAL A 240 40.50 23.89 25.01
N ALA A 241 41.15 23.88 23.85
CA ALA A 241 40.50 23.72 22.53
C ALA A 241 39.54 22.50 22.43
N ARG A 242 39.85 21.40 23.13
CA ARG A 242 38.98 20.22 23.21
C ARG A 242 37.68 20.48 23.98
N VAL A 243 37.73 21.28 25.04
CA VAL A 243 36.56 21.67 25.85
C VAL A 243 35.72 22.68 25.09
N ALA A 244 36.34 23.66 24.42
CA ALA A 244 35.65 24.59 23.53
C ALA A 244 34.82 23.84 22.48
N ALA A 245 35.39 22.84 21.80
CA ALA A 245 34.68 22.00 20.84
C ALA A 245 33.52 21.20 21.46
N TYR A 246 33.66 20.73 22.71
CA TYR A 246 32.57 20.05 23.43
C TYR A 246 31.44 21.00 23.85
N VAL A 247 31.75 22.21 24.32
CA VAL A 247 30.75 23.23 24.67
C VAL A 247 30.02 23.72 23.41
N GLN A 248 30.75 24.00 22.33
CA GLN A 248 30.19 24.38 21.04
C GLN A 248 29.25 23.28 20.48
N SER A 249 29.67 22.02 20.54
CA SER A 249 28.81 20.87 20.19
C SER A 249 27.57 20.78 21.07
N GLY A 250 27.69 21.02 22.38
CA GLY A 250 26.56 21.08 23.32
C GLY A 250 25.56 22.19 22.99
N LEU A 251 26.04 23.40 22.66
CA LEU A 251 25.21 24.52 22.22
C LEU A 251 24.43 24.20 20.94
N ILE A 252 25.11 23.69 19.91
CA ILE A 252 24.49 23.30 18.64
C ILE A 252 23.42 22.22 18.87
N LEU A 253 23.74 21.18 19.66
CA LEU A 253 22.84 20.06 19.91
C LEU A 253 21.67 20.42 20.82
N SER A 254 21.82 21.39 21.73
CA SER A 254 20.71 21.89 22.55
C SER A 254 19.77 22.78 21.74
N SER A 255 20.26 23.67 20.87
CA SER A 255 19.39 24.40 19.93
C SER A 255 18.63 23.46 19.00
N VAL A 256 19.32 22.47 18.41
CA VAL A 256 18.68 21.44 17.56
C VAL A 256 17.65 20.60 18.33
N ALA A 257 17.84 20.39 19.64
CA ALA A 257 16.86 19.72 20.48
C ALA A 257 15.63 20.61 20.78
N ILE A 258 15.82 21.90 21.05
CA ILE A 258 14.74 22.88 21.24
C ILE A 258 13.88 22.98 19.98
N ASP A 259 14.51 23.22 18.82
CA ASP A 259 13.83 23.25 17.53
C ASP A 259 13.10 21.91 17.27
N GLY A 260 13.73 20.78 17.61
CA GLY A 260 13.15 19.44 17.48
C GLY A 260 11.95 19.18 18.38
N VAL A 261 11.90 19.78 19.57
CA VAL A 261 10.70 19.73 20.44
C VAL A 261 9.58 20.56 19.84
N HIS A 262 9.86 21.76 19.33
CA HIS A 262 8.85 22.57 18.65
C HIS A 262 8.27 21.90 17.40
N VAL A 263 9.07 21.14 16.63
CA VAL A 263 8.55 20.27 15.55
C VAL A 263 7.57 19.23 16.11
N ALA A 264 7.90 18.59 17.23
CA ALA A 264 7.04 17.58 17.85
C ALA A 264 5.76 18.19 18.47
N GLU A 265 5.83 19.38 19.06
CA GLU A 265 4.66 20.12 19.59
C GLU A 265 3.69 20.48 18.46
N ASN A 266 4.18 21.06 17.36
CA ASN A 266 3.33 21.41 16.21
C ASN A 266 2.69 20.16 15.57
N LEU A 267 3.40 19.03 15.50
CA LEU A 267 2.91 17.81 14.87
C LEU A 267 2.09 16.89 15.80
N LEU A 268 2.02 17.16 17.11
CA LEU A 268 1.39 16.26 18.10
C LEU A 268 -0.06 15.90 17.74
N ASP A 269 -0.88 16.90 17.44
CA ASP A 269 -2.29 16.73 17.05
C ASP A 269 -2.42 15.85 15.81
N SER A 270 -1.57 16.08 14.81
CA SER A 270 -1.56 15.31 13.56
C SER A 270 -1.11 13.87 13.76
N LEU A 271 -0.13 13.64 14.63
CA LEU A 271 0.32 12.29 15.01
C LEU A 271 -0.79 11.53 15.76
N VAL A 272 -1.56 12.19 16.61
CA VAL A 272 -2.73 11.62 17.31
C VAL A 272 -3.81 11.17 16.31
N VAL A 273 -4.18 12.03 15.35
CA VAL A 273 -5.16 11.68 14.29
C VAL A 273 -4.67 10.49 13.47
N LEU A 274 -3.44 10.54 12.95
CA LEU A 274 -2.88 9.48 12.11
C LEU A 274 -2.77 8.14 12.86
N ALA A 275 -2.36 8.16 14.13
CA ALA A 275 -2.30 6.96 14.97
C ALA A 275 -3.69 6.36 15.25
N ASN A 276 -4.69 7.20 15.56
CA ASN A 276 -6.07 6.73 15.75
C ASN A 276 -6.68 6.20 14.45
N ALA A 277 -6.43 6.83 13.31
CA ALA A 277 -6.87 6.33 12.00
C ALA A 277 -6.22 4.96 11.66
N LEU A 278 -4.91 4.81 11.89
CA LEU A 278 -4.21 3.53 11.67
C LEU A 278 -4.69 2.42 12.60
N ASN A 279 -4.88 2.71 13.90
CA ASN A 279 -5.33 1.71 14.88
C ASN A 279 -6.83 1.35 14.72
N THR A 280 -7.64 2.17 14.03
CA THR A 280 -9.07 1.89 13.73
C THR A 280 -9.34 1.42 12.30
N SER A 281 -8.34 1.41 11.41
CA SER A 281 -8.49 0.95 10.03
C SER A 281 -8.82 -0.54 9.96
N ALA A 282 -9.80 -0.92 9.13
CA ALA A 282 -10.24 -2.31 9.00
C ALA A 282 -9.13 -3.27 8.52
N LEU A 283 -8.03 -2.79 7.92
CA LEU A 283 -6.87 -3.60 7.53
C LEU A 283 -5.93 -3.93 8.71
N VAL A 284 -5.85 -3.09 9.74
CA VAL A 284 -4.80 -3.14 10.78
C VAL A 284 -5.37 -3.28 12.20
N GLY A 285 -6.57 -2.77 12.45
CA GLY A 285 -7.28 -2.89 13.72
C GLY A 285 -7.88 -4.27 13.96
N SER A 286 -7.97 -4.65 15.24
CA SER A 286 -8.70 -5.83 15.70
C SER A 286 -10.21 -5.65 15.54
N SER A 287 -10.90 -6.65 14.98
CA SER A 287 -12.36 -6.63 14.79
C SER A 287 -13.12 -6.38 16.11
N GLY A 288 -13.70 -5.19 16.27
CA GLY A 288 -14.50 -4.84 17.45
C GLY A 288 -14.62 -3.34 17.79
N THR A 289 -13.86 -2.45 17.14
CA THR A 289 -13.81 -1.01 17.48
C THR A 289 -14.21 -0.06 16.33
N THR A 290 -14.76 -0.59 15.24
CA THR A 290 -14.99 0.13 13.97
C THR A 290 -15.96 1.32 14.05
N ASP A 291 -16.89 1.28 15.00
CA ASP A 291 -18.10 2.12 14.97
C ASP A 291 -18.04 3.28 15.97
N ALA A 292 -17.11 3.22 16.94
CA ALA A 292 -17.07 4.12 18.10
C ALA A 292 -16.19 5.38 17.89
N VAL A 293 -15.63 5.56 16.70
CA VAL A 293 -14.63 6.59 16.39
C VAL A 293 -14.85 7.09 14.98
N GLY A 294 -14.84 8.40 14.75
CA GLY A 294 -14.77 8.95 13.39
C GLY A 294 -13.53 8.44 12.65
N GLY A 295 -13.61 8.33 11.33
CA GLY A 295 -12.39 8.31 10.50
C GLY A 295 -11.81 9.73 10.38
N VAL A 296 -10.79 9.90 9.53
CA VAL A 296 -10.17 11.20 9.30
C VAL A 296 -11.17 12.16 8.65
N THR A 297 -11.28 13.38 9.17
CA THR A 297 -12.14 14.45 8.65
C THR A 297 -11.38 15.43 7.76
N VAL A 298 -12.12 16.21 6.95
CA VAL A 298 -11.55 17.30 6.13
C VAL A 298 -10.86 18.36 7.01
N ALA A 299 -11.41 18.64 8.19
CA ALA A 299 -10.82 19.59 9.15
C ALA A 299 -9.47 19.10 9.69
N GLU A 300 -9.33 17.81 9.98
CA GLU A 300 -8.07 17.22 10.44
C GLU A 300 -7.01 17.15 9.32
N LEU A 301 -7.41 17.00 8.05
CA LEU A 301 -6.50 17.16 6.90
C LEU A 301 -5.99 18.60 6.76
N GLY A 302 -6.86 19.60 6.93
CA GLY A 302 -6.45 21.01 6.94
C GLY A 302 -5.53 21.34 8.12
N ALA A 303 -5.82 20.78 9.30
CA ALA A 303 -4.96 20.88 10.48
C ALA A 303 -3.59 20.21 10.23
N LEU A 304 -3.54 19.02 9.61
CA LEU A 304 -2.30 18.36 9.20
C LEU A 304 -1.43 19.26 8.30
N GLN A 305 -2.01 19.90 7.28
CA GLN A 305 -1.28 20.83 6.42
C GLN A 305 -0.76 22.06 7.19
N THR A 306 -1.58 22.60 8.09
CA THR A 306 -1.24 23.76 8.94
C THR A 306 -0.09 23.43 9.88
N ASN A 307 -0.18 22.31 10.59
CA ASN A 307 0.78 21.82 11.56
C ASN A 307 2.14 21.47 10.91
N ILE A 308 2.12 20.84 9.73
CA ILE A 308 3.33 20.62 8.93
C ILE A 308 3.97 21.97 8.57
N THR A 309 3.17 22.93 8.10
CA THR A 309 3.65 24.27 7.69
C THR A 309 4.27 25.03 8.87
N ALA A 310 3.67 24.95 10.07
CA ALA A 310 4.17 25.56 11.29
C ALA A 310 5.46 24.89 11.83
N ALA A 311 5.69 23.61 11.54
CA ALA A 311 6.93 22.92 11.88
C ALA A 311 8.13 23.27 10.97
N LEU A 312 7.90 23.87 9.79
CA LEU A 312 8.94 24.09 8.77
C LEU A 312 10.07 25.04 9.18
N PRO A 313 9.84 26.16 9.88
CA PRO A 313 10.92 27.05 10.30
C PRO A 313 11.95 26.31 11.16
N TYR A 314 11.47 25.54 12.15
CA TYR A 314 12.31 24.73 13.03
C TYR A 314 13.06 23.62 12.27
N ILE A 315 12.43 22.94 11.30
CA ILE A 315 13.10 21.95 10.43
C ILE A 315 14.23 22.61 9.62
N ASN A 316 13.96 23.79 9.04
CA ASN A 316 14.95 24.54 8.26
C ASN A 316 16.10 25.07 9.15
N ASP A 317 15.80 25.55 10.36
CA ASP A 317 16.81 25.97 11.33
C ASP A 317 17.70 24.81 11.77
N ILE A 318 17.14 23.61 12.04
CA ILE A 318 17.94 22.40 12.31
C ILE A 318 18.88 22.09 11.13
N ILE A 319 18.39 22.14 9.90
CA ILE A 319 19.19 21.88 8.69
C ILE A 319 20.29 22.95 8.54
N ALA A 320 19.98 24.23 8.75
CA ALA A 320 20.92 25.33 8.66
C ALA A 320 22.01 25.26 9.76
N ARG A 321 21.61 25.07 11.04
CA ARG A 321 22.54 24.90 12.17
C ARG A 321 23.49 23.74 11.97
N LEU A 322 23.00 22.59 11.50
CA LEU A 322 23.83 21.40 11.26
C LEU A 322 24.67 21.49 9.99
N GLY A 323 24.22 22.24 8.97
CA GLY A 323 24.97 22.49 7.74
C GLY A 323 26.06 23.55 7.87
N ALA A 324 25.91 24.50 8.81
CA ALA A 324 26.85 25.60 9.03
C ALA A 324 28.18 25.18 9.71
N VAL A 325 28.29 23.94 10.18
CA VAL A 325 29.47 23.42 10.91
C VAL A 325 29.89 22.02 10.43
N PRO A 326 31.18 21.69 10.46
CA PRO A 326 31.63 20.32 10.20
C PRO A 326 31.01 19.31 11.19
N PRO A 327 30.63 18.08 10.76
CA PRO A 327 30.10 17.05 11.65
C PRO A 327 31.04 16.66 12.82
N SER A 328 32.36 16.87 12.65
CA SER A 328 33.35 16.71 13.72
C SER A 328 33.21 17.74 14.86
N VAL A 329 32.66 18.92 14.58
CA VAL A 329 32.34 19.98 15.54
C VAL A 329 30.93 19.78 16.06
N ALA A 330 29.92 19.70 15.18
CA ALA A 330 28.51 19.55 15.55
C ALA A 330 28.29 18.38 16.52
N PHE A 331 28.95 17.25 16.26
CA PHE A 331 28.80 16.02 17.02
C PHE A 331 30.03 15.66 17.85
N ALA A 332 30.87 16.64 18.22
CA ALA A 332 32.05 16.41 19.05
C ALA A 332 31.69 15.76 20.39
N ALA A 333 30.65 16.27 21.07
CA ALA A 333 30.18 15.78 22.36
C ALA A 333 29.60 14.35 22.32
N LEU A 334 29.28 13.82 21.14
CA LEU A 334 28.68 12.49 20.98
C LEU A 334 29.76 11.40 20.87
N SER A 335 29.54 10.23 21.49
CA SER A 335 30.39 9.06 21.25
C SER A 335 30.18 8.50 19.83
N ALA A 336 31.14 7.71 19.34
CA ALA A 336 31.03 7.05 18.03
C ALA A 336 29.77 6.17 17.92
N SER A 337 29.39 5.47 19.00
CA SER A 337 28.18 4.64 19.04
C SER A 337 26.88 5.45 18.97
N GLN A 338 26.89 6.72 19.39
CA GLN A 338 25.75 7.62 19.23
C GLN A 338 25.68 8.24 17.84
N ARG A 339 26.81 8.69 17.30
CA ARG A 339 26.87 9.21 15.92
C ARG A 339 26.30 8.17 14.96
N ALA A 340 26.73 6.92 15.06
CA ALA A 340 26.19 5.79 14.30
C ALA A 340 24.66 5.56 14.46
N LYS A 341 24.03 6.00 15.57
CA LYS A 341 22.59 5.91 15.80
C LYS A 341 21.81 7.10 15.25
N ILE A 342 22.38 8.30 15.26
CA ILE A 342 21.70 9.50 14.73
C ILE A 342 21.94 9.70 13.22
N THR A 343 23.07 9.25 12.68
CA THR A 343 23.41 9.38 11.25
C THR A 343 22.28 8.98 10.27
N PRO A 344 21.53 7.88 10.48
CA PRO A 344 20.40 7.54 9.60
C PRO A 344 19.31 8.62 9.57
N TYR A 345 19.00 9.24 10.71
CA TYR A 345 18.00 10.31 10.81
C TYR A 345 18.54 11.65 10.28
N LEU A 346 19.83 11.94 10.49
CA LEU A 346 20.49 13.12 9.94
C LEU A 346 20.46 13.14 8.40
N SER A 347 20.53 11.99 7.73
CA SER A 347 20.35 11.90 6.27
C SER A 347 18.90 12.05 5.77
N LEU A 348 17.91 12.05 6.67
CA LEU A 348 16.51 12.29 6.33
C LEU A 348 16.11 13.76 6.48
N LEU A 349 16.68 14.49 7.45
CA LEU A 349 16.42 15.92 7.68
C LEU A 349 16.42 16.78 6.40
N PRO A 350 17.47 16.81 5.55
CA PRO A 350 17.48 17.64 4.34
C PRO A 350 16.51 17.18 3.24
N LYS A 351 15.87 16.01 3.41
CA LYS A 351 14.82 15.52 2.50
C LYS A 351 13.43 15.96 2.92
N ILE A 352 13.19 16.28 4.20
CA ILE A 352 11.86 16.67 4.69
C ILE A 352 11.29 17.85 3.88
N PRO A 353 12.03 18.95 3.62
CA PRO A 353 11.52 20.04 2.78
C PRO A 353 11.18 19.63 1.34
N GLN A 354 11.84 18.59 0.81
CA GLN A 354 11.65 18.10 -0.56
C GLN A 354 10.36 17.26 -0.68
N PHE A 355 9.90 16.65 0.41
CA PHE A 355 8.63 15.90 0.46
C PHE A 355 7.40 16.80 0.60
N LEU A 356 7.53 18.06 1.03
CA LEU A 356 6.38 18.93 1.34
C LEU A 356 5.44 19.19 0.17
N PRO A 357 5.92 19.43 -1.08
CA PRO A 357 5.01 19.59 -2.22
C PRO A 357 4.21 18.30 -2.49
N ILE A 358 4.83 17.15 -2.26
CA ILE A 358 4.21 15.82 -2.39
C ILE A 358 3.14 15.64 -1.31
N MET A 359 3.43 15.98 -0.05
CA MET A 359 2.47 15.92 1.04
C MET A 359 1.29 16.88 0.82
N ASN A 360 1.54 18.12 0.36
CA ASN A 360 0.49 19.09 0.09
C ASN A 360 -0.42 18.68 -1.06
N GLN A 361 0.14 18.15 -2.17
CA GLN A 361 -0.65 17.59 -3.27
C GLN A 361 -1.44 16.35 -2.83
N PHE A 362 -0.84 15.47 -2.02
CA PHE A 362 -1.55 14.33 -1.47
C PHE A 362 -2.69 14.75 -0.54
N ILE A 363 -2.50 15.74 0.33
CA ILE A 363 -3.55 16.27 1.21
C ILE A 363 -4.72 16.86 0.40
N ALA A 364 -4.43 17.54 -0.71
CA ALA A 364 -5.47 18.05 -1.62
C ALA A 364 -6.23 16.93 -2.35
N ALA A 365 -5.57 15.82 -2.70
CA ALA A 365 -6.19 14.65 -3.35
C ALA A 365 -6.84 13.66 -2.36
N ALA A 366 -6.41 13.65 -1.09
CA ALA A 366 -6.83 12.70 -0.06
C ALA A 366 -8.35 12.62 0.16
N PRO A 367 -9.14 13.71 0.11
CA PRO A 367 -10.60 13.63 0.15
C PRO A 367 -11.20 12.65 -0.87
N ALA A 368 -10.70 12.64 -2.10
CA ALA A 368 -11.17 11.77 -3.18
C ALA A 368 -10.52 10.38 -3.19
N ILE A 369 -9.28 10.24 -2.72
CA ILE A 369 -8.54 8.96 -2.64
C ILE A 369 -8.92 8.13 -1.40
N LEU A 370 -9.34 8.80 -0.32
CA LEU A 370 -9.61 8.20 0.99
C LEU A 370 -11.07 8.33 1.43
N GLY A 371 -11.97 8.82 0.58
CA GLY A 371 -13.38 9.00 0.90
C GLY A 371 -13.63 9.93 2.09
N ILE A 372 -12.79 10.95 2.29
CA ILE A 372 -12.83 11.84 3.45
C ILE A 372 -13.83 12.97 3.19
N GLY A 373 -14.91 12.98 3.97
CA GLY A 373 -16.03 13.93 3.84
C GLY A 373 -17.14 13.47 2.89
N GLN A 374 -16.83 12.63 1.90
CA GLN A 374 -17.78 11.90 1.05
C GLN A 374 -17.21 10.49 0.76
N PRO A 375 -17.93 9.39 1.05
CA PRO A 375 -17.44 8.05 0.76
C PRO A 375 -17.16 7.81 -0.72
N ALA A 376 -16.13 7.01 -1.02
CA ALA A 376 -15.73 6.60 -2.36
C ALA A 376 -15.89 5.08 -2.53
N GLY A 377 -16.07 4.62 -3.77
CA GLY A 377 -16.07 3.20 -4.13
C GLY A 377 -14.95 2.89 -5.12
N TYR A 378 -14.30 1.74 -4.97
CA TYR A 378 -13.25 1.26 -5.87
C TYR A 378 -13.57 -0.10 -6.46
N LEU A 379 -13.53 -0.20 -7.78
CA LEU A 379 -13.47 -1.47 -8.49
C LEU A 379 -12.06 -2.01 -8.40
N VAL A 380 -11.91 -3.25 -7.91
CA VAL A 380 -10.63 -3.95 -7.81
C VAL A 380 -10.70 -5.21 -8.68
N MET A 381 -9.92 -5.27 -9.76
CA MET A 381 -9.88 -6.43 -10.67
C MET A 381 -8.54 -7.17 -10.53
N THR A 382 -8.60 -8.51 -10.51
CA THR A 382 -7.37 -9.34 -10.64
C THR A 382 -7.06 -9.57 -12.11
N MET A 383 -5.84 -9.25 -12.53
CA MET A 383 -5.40 -9.40 -13.91
C MET A 383 -4.49 -10.64 -14.04
N ASP A 384 -4.76 -11.54 -14.97
CA ASP A 384 -3.97 -12.76 -15.19
C ASP A 384 -3.04 -12.60 -16.42
N PRO A 385 -1.75 -12.24 -16.24
CA PRO A 385 -0.85 -11.88 -17.34
C PRO A 385 -0.49 -13.06 -18.26
N SER A 386 -0.78 -14.30 -17.84
CA SER A 386 -0.64 -15.47 -18.70
C SER A 386 -1.65 -15.51 -19.86
N GLU A 387 -2.67 -14.65 -19.81
CA GLU A 387 -3.55 -14.31 -20.93
C GLU A 387 -3.53 -12.78 -21.09
N ILE A 388 -2.49 -12.29 -21.78
CA ILE A 388 -2.15 -10.87 -21.82
C ILE A 388 -3.30 -10.01 -22.39
N ARG A 389 -3.39 -8.78 -21.91
CA ARG A 389 -4.30 -7.72 -22.38
C ARG A 389 -3.54 -6.38 -22.43
N PRO A 390 -4.03 -5.38 -23.17
CA PRO A 390 -3.37 -4.07 -23.32
C PRO A 390 -3.00 -3.32 -22.03
N SER A 391 -3.59 -3.70 -20.90
CA SER A 391 -3.42 -3.09 -19.58
C SER A 391 -2.98 -4.11 -18.50
N GLY A 392 -2.38 -5.23 -18.89
CA GLY A 392 -1.94 -6.31 -18.00
C GLY A 392 -2.43 -7.67 -18.48
N GLY A 393 -3.35 -8.28 -17.74
CA GLY A 393 -3.89 -9.62 -18.02
C GLY A 393 -5.42 -9.71 -18.13
N PHE A 394 -5.92 -10.94 -18.28
CA PHE A 394 -7.36 -11.24 -18.30
C PHE A 394 -8.02 -10.98 -16.94
N GLN A 395 -9.20 -10.35 -16.94
CA GLN A 395 -9.83 -9.79 -15.74
C GLN A 395 -10.69 -10.82 -14.98
N GLY A 396 -10.03 -11.85 -14.44
CA GLY A 396 -10.69 -13.08 -14.00
C GLY A 396 -11.43 -13.07 -12.67
N ASN A 397 -11.36 -12.00 -11.86
CA ASN A 397 -12.14 -11.79 -10.63
C ASN A 397 -12.31 -10.29 -10.40
N TYR A 398 -13.39 -9.91 -9.71
CA TYR A 398 -13.65 -8.53 -9.30
C TYR A 398 -13.99 -8.42 -7.82
N ALA A 399 -13.82 -7.23 -7.23
CA ALA A 399 -14.47 -6.82 -5.99
C ALA A 399 -14.80 -5.34 -6.08
N VAL A 400 -15.84 -4.90 -5.36
CA VAL A 400 -16.09 -3.48 -5.10
C VAL A 400 -15.81 -3.20 -3.62
N MET A 401 -14.91 -2.27 -3.36
CA MET A 401 -14.47 -1.88 -2.03
C MET A 401 -14.90 -0.45 -1.75
N GLY A 402 -15.75 -0.24 -0.73
CA GLY A 402 -16.03 1.09 -0.21
C GLY A 402 -14.83 1.68 0.53
N MET A 403 -14.76 3.00 0.62
CA MET A 403 -13.77 3.76 1.38
C MET A 403 -14.47 4.95 2.03
N ASP A 404 -14.36 5.07 3.36
CA ASP A 404 -15.06 6.10 4.13
C ASP A 404 -14.13 6.68 5.20
N ALA A 405 -13.88 7.98 5.16
CA ALA A 405 -13.05 8.71 6.12
C ALA A 405 -11.66 8.06 6.38
N GLY A 406 -11.00 7.57 5.33
CA GLY A 406 -9.71 6.87 5.41
C GLY A 406 -9.77 5.41 5.83
N ARG A 407 -10.96 4.83 5.98
CA ARG A 407 -11.15 3.40 6.27
C ARG A 407 -11.59 2.64 5.02
N PRO A 408 -10.78 1.68 4.53
CA PRO A 408 -11.24 0.71 3.54
C PRO A 408 -12.34 -0.17 4.15
N GLY A 409 -13.38 -0.43 3.36
CA GLY A 409 -14.38 -1.46 3.65
C GLY A 409 -13.84 -2.87 3.47
N SER A 410 -14.74 -3.86 3.50
CA SER A 410 -14.34 -5.26 3.28
C SER A 410 -14.17 -5.55 1.79
N LEU A 411 -13.15 -6.34 1.46
CA LEU A 411 -12.86 -6.78 0.10
C LEU A 411 -13.24 -8.27 -0.04
N SER A 412 -14.16 -8.60 -0.94
CA SER A 412 -14.48 -9.99 -1.29
C SER A 412 -14.40 -10.15 -2.80
N LEU A 413 -13.36 -10.86 -3.28
CA LEU A 413 -13.25 -11.21 -4.69
C LEU A 413 -14.35 -12.20 -5.08
N GLN A 414 -15.03 -11.91 -6.17
CA GLN A 414 -16.08 -12.70 -6.79
C GLN A 414 -15.69 -13.01 -8.24
N ASP A 415 -16.28 -14.06 -8.81
CA ASP A 415 -16.14 -14.38 -10.23
C ASP A 415 -16.88 -13.34 -11.06
N VAL A 416 -16.20 -12.73 -12.04
CA VAL A 416 -16.80 -11.74 -12.95
C VAL A 416 -17.97 -12.33 -13.75
N TYR A 417 -17.96 -13.63 -14.03
CA TYR A 417 -19.06 -14.32 -14.72
C TYR A 417 -20.35 -14.41 -13.90
N LEU A 418 -20.31 -14.16 -12.57
CA LEU A 418 -21.51 -14.05 -11.74
C LEU A 418 -22.19 -12.68 -11.86
N LEU A 419 -21.50 -11.69 -12.44
CA LEU A 419 -22.01 -10.36 -12.73
C LEU A 419 -22.37 -10.21 -14.22
N ASP A 420 -21.44 -10.56 -15.13
CA ASP A 420 -21.62 -10.29 -16.55
C ASP A 420 -22.67 -11.20 -17.22
N LYS A 421 -22.69 -12.51 -16.95
CA LYS A 421 -23.62 -13.44 -17.63
C LYS A 421 -25.10 -13.17 -17.34
N PRO A 422 -25.53 -12.83 -16.11
CA PRO A 422 -26.89 -12.37 -15.86
C PRO A 422 -27.27 -11.12 -16.67
N TYR A 423 -26.37 -10.15 -16.83
CA TYR A 423 -26.61 -8.95 -17.65
C TYR A 423 -26.67 -9.28 -19.14
N GLN A 424 -25.73 -10.09 -19.65
CA GLN A 424 -25.67 -10.52 -21.05
C GLN A 424 -26.87 -11.36 -21.49
N ALA A 425 -27.57 -12.01 -20.55
CA ALA A 425 -28.84 -12.69 -20.80
C ALA A 425 -30.06 -11.74 -20.92
N THR A 426 -29.90 -10.45 -20.62
CA THR A 426 -30.96 -9.43 -20.83
C THR A 426 -30.96 -8.93 -22.27
N ALA A 427 -32.11 -8.46 -22.77
CA ALA A 427 -32.21 -7.85 -24.10
C ALA A 427 -31.35 -6.59 -24.29
N ARG A 428 -30.86 -5.96 -23.20
CA ARG A 428 -29.89 -4.87 -23.26
C ARG A 428 -28.46 -5.41 -23.39
N GLY A 429 -28.03 -6.24 -22.45
CA GLY A 429 -26.67 -6.79 -22.45
C GLY A 429 -26.39 -7.73 -23.64
N ALA A 430 -27.42 -8.34 -24.24
CA ALA A 430 -27.29 -9.11 -25.47
C ALA A 430 -26.85 -8.28 -26.70
N ALA A 431 -27.00 -6.95 -26.66
CA ALA A 431 -26.60 -6.02 -27.71
C ALA A 431 -25.26 -5.32 -27.44
N ASP A 432 -24.65 -5.55 -26.27
CA ASP A 432 -23.42 -4.86 -25.89
C ASP A 432 -22.18 -5.45 -26.60
N ALA A 433 -21.44 -4.56 -27.25
CA ALA A 433 -20.29 -4.85 -28.10
C ALA A 433 -19.11 -3.95 -27.69
N PRO A 434 -17.85 -4.33 -27.97
CA PRO A 434 -16.71 -3.52 -27.60
C PRO A 434 -16.66 -2.21 -28.41
N PRO A 435 -15.94 -1.17 -27.92
CA PRO A 435 -15.76 0.10 -28.61
C PRO A 435 -15.39 -0.05 -30.09
N GLN A 436 -15.93 0.83 -30.94
CA GLN A 436 -15.88 0.76 -32.41
C GLN A 436 -14.50 0.43 -33.00
N GLN A 437 -13.41 0.94 -32.39
CA GLN A 437 -12.02 0.71 -32.81
C GLN A 437 -11.52 -0.75 -32.66
N TYR A 438 -12.30 -1.61 -31.98
CA TYR A 438 -11.97 -3.03 -31.73
C TYR A 438 -12.86 -3.99 -32.54
N LEU A 439 -14.01 -3.54 -33.08
CA LEU A 439 -14.94 -4.35 -33.85
C LEU A 439 -14.37 -4.92 -35.16
N SER A 440 -13.21 -4.45 -35.61
CA SER A 440 -12.52 -4.98 -36.80
C SER A 440 -11.72 -6.26 -36.53
N TRP A 441 -11.48 -6.61 -35.26
CA TRP A 441 -10.69 -7.77 -34.85
C TRP A 441 -11.24 -8.52 -33.63
N TRP A 442 -12.25 -7.99 -32.94
CA TRP A 442 -12.93 -8.70 -31.86
C TRP A 442 -13.69 -9.92 -32.41
N PRO A 443 -13.46 -11.16 -31.90
CA PRO A 443 -14.14 -12.34 -32.41
C PRO A 443 -15.58 -12.45 -31.89
N ASP A 444 -16.54 -12.69 -32.79
CA ASP A 444 -17.96 -12.74 -32.48
C ASP A 444 -18.33 -13.76 -31.38
N GLN A 445 -17.57 -14.86 -31.24
CA GLN A 445 -17.80 -15.87 -30.20
C GLN A 445 -17.52 -15.40 -28.76
N PHE A 446 -16.94 -14.20 -28.59
CA PHE A 446 -16.77 -13.56 -27.27
C PHE A 446 -17.80 -12.44 -27.02
N LEU A 447 -18.79 -12.28 -27.90
CA LEU A 447 -19.95 -11.44 -27.65
C LEU A 447 -20.99 -12.15 -26.74
N PRO A 448 -21.78 -11.40 -25.96
CA PRO A 448 -21.69 -9.95 -25.78
C PRO A 448 -20.45 -9.53 -24.95
N TRP A 449 -20.05 -8.28 -25.11
CA TRP A 449 -18.99 -7.65 -24.31
C TRP A 449 -19.45 -7.40 -22.86
N GLY A 450 -18.51 -7.08 -21.97
CA GLY A 450 -18.79 -6.88 -20.55
C GLY A 450 -17.51 -6.73 -19.72
N LEU A 451 -17.65 -6.66 -18.40
CA LEU A 451 -16.60 -6.24 -17.47
C LEU A 451 -15.31 -7.08 -17.54
N ARG A 452 -15.42 -8.39 -17.79
CA ARG A 452 -14.26 -9.30 -17.94
C ARG A 452 -13.33 -8.96 -19.12
N ASP A 453 -13.87 -8.26 -20.12
CA ASP A 453 -13.26 -7.95 -21.41
C ASP A 453 -13.04 -6.42 -21.57
N ALA A 454 -13.23 -5.63 -20.51
CA ALA A 454 -13.32 -4.18 -20.57
C ALA A 454 -11.96 -3.44 -20.66
N ASN A 455 -10.85 -4.16 -20.82
CA ASN A 455 -9.49 -3.63 -20.62
C ASN A 455 -8.61 -3.54 -21.90
N LEU A 456 -9.26 -3.38 -23.05
CA LEU A 456 -8.66 -3.38 -24.40
C LEU A 456 -7.89 -2.09 -24.76
N ALA A 457 -7.83 -1.08 -23.87
CA ALA A 457 -7.05 0.13 -24.08
C ALA A 457 -5.72 0.07 -23.31
N ALA A 458 -4.60 0.27 -24.00
CA ALA A 458 -3.28 0.42 -23.38
C ALA A 458 -3.11 1.76 -22.63
N ASN A 459 -4.03 2.71 -22.84
CA ASN A 459 -4.18 3.89 -22.00
C ASN A 459 -5.01 3.52 -20.76
N PHE A 460 -4.37 3.39 -19.60
CA PHE A 460 -5.05 2.87 -18.41
C PHE A 460 -6.31 3.67 -17.99
N PRO A 461 -6.33 5.03 -18.02
CA PRO A 461 -7.55 5.80 -17.74
C PRO A 461 -8.71 5.54 -18.72
N THR A 462 -8.43 5.14 -19.96
CA THR A 462 -9.48 4.72 -20.92
C THR A 462 -10.01 3.33 -20.59
N THR A 463 -9.13 2.40 -20.24
CA THR A 463 -9.51 1.07 -19.71
C THR A 463 -10.33 1.19 -18.42
N ALA A 464 -10.00 2.15 -17.55
CA ALA A 464 -10.77 2.47 -16.35
C ALA A 464 -12.18 2.98 -16.68
N ALA A 465 -12.31 3.90 -17.64
CA ALA A 465 -13.61 4.40 -18.08
C ALA A 465 -14.52 3.29 -18.64
N TYR A 466 -13.94 2.34 -19.40
CA TYR A 466 -14.66 1.14 -19.85
C TYR A 466 -15.04 0.22 -18.68
N ASN A 467 -14.10 -0.10 -17.79
CA ASN A 467 -14.37 -0.95 -16.61
C ASN A 467 -15.49 -0.38 -15.71
N LEU A 468 -15.51 0.94 -15.48
CA LEU A 468 -16.57 1.59 -14.69
C LEU A 468 -17.91 1.67 -15.44
N SER A 469 -17.90 1.83 -16.77
CA SER A 469 -19.09 1.72 -17.63
C SER A 469 -19.75 0.34 -17.51
N GLU A 470 -18.97 -0.73 -17.67
CA GLU A 470 -19.51 -2.10 -17.68
C GLU A 470 -19.97 -2.51 -16.27
N LEU A 471 -19.22 -2.15 -15.22
CA LEU A 471 -19.65 -2.35 -13.83
C LEU A 471 -21.00 -1.68 -13.53
N HIS A 472 -21.21 -0.45 -14.01
CA HIS A 472 -22.48 0.27 -13.83
C HIS A 472 -23.63 -0.40 -14.60
N LYS A 473 -23.42 -0.75 -15.87
CA LYS A 473 -24.41 -1.44 -16.72
C LYS A 473 -24.85 -2.78 -16.12
N GLU A 474 -23.90 -3.59 -15.65
CA GLU A 474 -24.13 -4.91 -15.10
C GLU A 474 -24.71 -4.87 -13.67
N GLY A 475 -24.78 -3.68 -13.05
CA GLY A 475 -25.35 -3.47 -11.71
C GLY A 475 -24.38 -3.81 -10.56
N GLY A 476 -23.07 -3.83 -10.82
CA GLY A 476 -22.04 -4.27 -9.89
C GLY A 476 -21.59 -3.25 -8.83
N GLU A 477 -22.13 -2.03 -8.82
CA GLU A 477 -21.78 -0.92 -7.90
C GLU A 477 -22.24 -1.14 -6.44
N ALA A 478 -21.90 -2.28 -5.84
CA ALA A 478 -22.26 -2.62 -4.46
C ALA A 478 -21.13 -3.31 -3.70
N ALA A 479 -20.68 -2.69 -2.60
CA ALA A 479 -19.64 -3.23 -1.72
C ALA A 479 -20.21 -4.30 -0.77
N PRO A 480 -19.45 -5.36 -0.42
CA PRO A 480 -19.94 -6.43 0.45
C PRO A 480 -20.01 -5.99 1.92
N ILE A 481 -21.12 -6.33 2.57
CA ILE A 481 -21.29 -6.29 4.02
C ILE A 481 -20.84 -7.65 4.56
N VAL A 482 -19.98 -7.68 5.59
CA VAL A 482 -19.48 -8.94 6.18
C VAL A 482 -19.76 -9.02 7.68
N ASP A 483 -19.94 -10.24 8.18
CA ASP A 483 -19.99 -10.51 9.62
C ASP A 483 -18.60 -10.53 10.27
N SER A 484 -18.56 -10.71 11.60
CA SER A 484 -17.32 -10.81 12.38
C SER A 484 -16.42 -12.02 12.04
N LYS A 485 -16.89 -12.94 11.18
CA LYS A 485 -16.14 -14.10 10.64
C LYS A 485 -15.70 -13.87 9.18
N GLY A 486 -15.98 -12.69 8.62
CA GLY A 486 -15.71 -12.36 7.22
C GLY A 486 -16.61 -13.12 6.25
N THR A 487 -17.84 -13.45 6.64
CA THR A 487 -18.88 -14.05 5.80
C THR A 487 -19.69 -12.91 5.17
N VAL A 488 -19.89 -12.90 3.85
CA VAL A 488 -20.74 -11.88 3.21
C VAL A 488 -22.19 -12.11 3.61
N THR A 489 -22.82 -11.10 4.22
CA THR A 489 -24.22 -11.14 4.70
C THR A 489 -25.18 -10.30 3.87
N GLY A 490 -24.63 -9.46 2.98
CA GLY A 490 -25.38 -8.60 2.06
C GLY A 490 -24.44 -7.69 1.29
N HIS A 491 -24.99 -6.75 0.52
CA HIS A 491 -24.24 -5.74 -0.20
C HIS A 491 -24.87 -4.36 0.01
N LYS A 492 -24.06 -3.30 -0.03
CA LYS A 492 -24.48 -1.89 0.07
C LYS A 492 -24.10 -1.16 -1.22
N PRO A 493 -25.03 -0.45 -1.89
CA PRO A 493 -24.68 0.40 -3.03
C PRO A 493 -23.60 1.43 -2.68
N VAL A 494 -22.64 1.64 -3.59
CA VAL A 494 -21.56 2.63 -3.46
C VAL A 494 -21.28 3.27 -4.81
N THR A 495 -21.07 4.58 -4.86
CA THR A 495 -20.65 5.28 -6.08
C THR A 495 -19.20 4.91 -6.39
N VAL A 496 -18.93 4.22 -7.50
CA VAL A 496 -17.57 3.78 -7.84
C VAL A 496 -16.82 4.88 -8.59
N THR A 497 -15.80 5.43 -7.94
CA THR A 497 -15.05 6.64 -8.39
C THR A 497 -13.58 6.35 -8.74
N GLY A 498 -13.15 5.10 -8.68
CA GLY A 498 -11.84 4.69 -9.17
C GLY A 498 -11.75 3.21 -9.52
N PHE A 499 -10.76 2.90 -10.35
CA PHE A 499 -10.43 1.54 -10.79
C PHE A 499 -9.01 1.19 -10.34
N ILE A 500 -8.84 -0.03 -9.81
CA ILE A 500 -7.58 -0.60 -9.36
C ILE A 500 -7.41 -1.97 -10.04
N ALA A 501 -6.36 -2.11 -10.84
CA ALA A 501 -5.92 -3.38 -11.42
C ALA A 501 -4.75 -3.94 -10.60
N VAL A 502 -4.76 -5.25 -10.32
CA VAL A 502 -3.73 -5.93 -9.50
C VAL A 502 -3.33 -7.27 -10.13
N GLU A 503 -2.03 -7.49 -10.36
CA GLU A 503 -1.48 -8.76 -10.84
C GLU A 503 -1.09 -9.71 -9.69
N PRO A 504 -1.08 -11.06 -9.91
CA PRO A 504 -0.63 -12.05 -8.93
C PRO A 504 0.77 -11.79 -8.36
N ASN A 505 1.67 -11.16 -9.13
CA ASN A 505 3.03 -10.85 -8.67
C ASN A 505 3.02 -9.99 -7.40
N VAL A 506 2.13 -9.00 -7.29
CA VAL A 506 1.91 -8.18 -6.07
C VAL A 506 1.71 -9.07 -4.84
N ILE A 507 0.89 -10.11 -4.98
CA ILE A 507 0.60 -11.08 -3.92
C ILE A 507 1.81 -11.99 -3.66
N ALA A 508 2.54 -12.42 -4.69
CA ALA A 508 3.75 -13.21 -4.51
C ALA A 508 4.81 -12.43 -3.72
N GLN A 509 5.02 -11.16 -4.06
CA GLN A 509 5.91 -10.25 -3.35
C GLN A 509 5.48 -10.02 -1.89
N PHE A 510 4.18 -9.87 -1.63
CA PHE A 510 3.64 -9.85 -0.26
C PHE A 510 4.00 -11.15 0.48
N LEU A 511 3.78 -12.32 -0.10
CA LEU A 511 4.05 -13.62 0.54
C LEU A 511 5.55 -13.85 0.79
N ALA A 512 6.44 -13.26 -0.01
CA ALA A 512 7.89 -13.30 0.21
C ALA A 512 8.31 -12.53 1.49
N LEU A 513 7.58 -11.48 1.88
CA LEU A 513 7.82 -10.71 3.11
C LEU A 513 6.99 -11.22 4.30
N ALA A 514 5.73 -11.56 4.07
CA ALA A 514 4.75 -11.99 5.08
C ALA A 514 4.89 -13.46 5.50
N GLY A 515 5.61 -14.25 4.71
CA GLY A 515 5.61 -15.70 4.77
C GLY A 515 4.36 -16.32 4.12
N PRO A 516 4.37 -17.65 3.92
CA PRO A 516 3.30 -18.37 3.23
C PRO A 516 1.97 -18.38 4.00
N ILE A 517 0.88 -18.50 3.26
CA ILE A 517 -0.48 -18.68 3.78
C ILE A 517 -0.98 -20.11 3.56
N THR A 518 -2.00 -20.52 4.32
CA THR A 518 -2.67 -21.81 4.14
C THR A 518 -4.12 -21.59 3.75
N ILE A 519 -4.58 -22.26 2.69
CA ILE A 519 -5.98 -22.33 2.30
C ILE A 519 -6.56 -23.63 2.85
N GLY A 520 -7.60 -23.53 3.67
CA GLY A 520 -8.20 -24.68 4.36
C GLY A 520 -8.93 -25.66 3.43
N ALA A 521 -9.67 -26.60 4.04
CA ALA A 521 -10.50 -27.54 3.30
C ALA A 521 -11.52 -26.83 2.38
N PRO A 522 -11.83 -27.38 1.19
CA PRO A 522 -11.35 -28.66 0.67
C PRO A 522 -9.96 -28.62 0.02
N TYR A 523 -9.39 -27.43 -0.21
CA TYR A 523 -8.11 -27.25 -0.89
C TYR A 523 -6.93 -27.82 -0.08
N ASN A 524 -6.85 -27.49 1.23
CA ASN A 524 -5.80 -27.94 2.16
C ASN A 524 -4.37 -27.59 1.67
N GLU A 525 -4.21 -26.38 1.14
CA GLU A 525 -3.07 -25.95 0.34
C GLU A 525 -2.15 -24.97 1.04
N ARG A 526 -0.85 -25.06 0.77
CA ARG A 526 0.17 -24.12 1.27
C ARG A 526 0.69 -23.26 0.12
N VAL A 527 0.32 -21.99 0.15
CA VAL A 527 0.64 -21.01 -0.90
C VAL A 527 1.87 -20.20 -0.47
N THR A 528 2.92 -20.24 -1.29
CA THR A 528 4.16 -19.46 -1.16
C THR A 528 4.18 -18.35 -2.21
N ALA A 529 5.23 -17.53 -2.24
CA ALA A 529 5.46 -16.63 -3.37
C ALA A 529 5.65 -17.44 -4.67
N ASP A 530 6.50 -18.46 -4.61
CA ASP A 530 6.99 -19.23 -5.77
C ASP A 530 5.92 -20.11 -6.43
N ASN A 531 4.90 -20.55 -5.68
CA ASN A 531 3.87 -21.48 -6.16
C ASN A 531 2.48 -20.85 -6.33
N LEU A 532 2.36 -19.53 -6.16
CA LEU A 532 1.08 -18.81 -6.18
C LEU A 532 0.34 -18.97 -7.51
N GLN A 533 1.00 -18.63 -8.62
CA GLN A 533 0.40 -18.64 -9.95
C GLN A 533 0.04 -20.08 -10.38
N ASP A 534 0.97 -21.01 -10.23
CA ASP A 534 0.77 -22.44 -10.51
C ASP A 534 -0.47 -23.00 -9.80
N LYS A 535 -0.67 -22.68 -8.52
CA LYS A 535 -1.84 -23.13 -7.77
C LYS A 535 -3.12 -22.43 -8.22
N ILE A 536 -3.07 -21.13 -8.50
CA ILE A 536 -4.21 -20.40 -9.08
C ILE A 536 -4.63 -21.02 -10.42
N HIS A 537 -3.70 -21.28 -11.32
CA HIS A 537 -3.96 -21.94 -12.61
C HIS A 537 -4.41 -23.38 -12.44
N TYR A 538 -3.80 -24.17 -11.54
CA TYR A 538 -4.21 -25.55 -11.28
C TYR A 538 -5.69 -25.64 -10.87
N TYR A 539 -6.13 -24.80 -9.93
CA TYR A 539 -7.52 -24.78 -9.45
C TYR A 539 -8.51 -24.10 -10.41
N GLN A 540 -8.08 -23.13 -11.22
CA GLN A 540 -8.95 -22.50 -12.23
C GLN A 540 -9.12 -23.35 -13.51
N LEU A 541 -8.10 -24.09 -13.94
CA LEU A 541 -8.05 -24.68 -15.29
C LEU A 541 -8.22 -26.21 -15.30
N THR A 542 -7.58 -26.93 -14.39
CA THR A 542 -7.55 -28.42 -14.47
C THR A 542 -8.87 -29.05 -14.02
N ASN A 543 -9.23 -30.18 -14.62
CA ASN A 543 -10.46 -30.91 -14.22
C ASN A 543 -10.41 -31.38 -12.75
N ALA A 544 -9.22 -31.75 -12.25
CA ALA A 544 -9.03 -32.12 -10.86
C ALA A 544 -9.17 -30.93 -9.91
N GLY A 545 -8.50 -29.81 -10.21
CA GLY A 545 -8.57 -28.58 -9.41
C GLY A 545 -9.98 -27.98 -9.38
N ARG A 546 -10.63 -27.83 -10.54
CA ARG A 546 -12.02 -27.34 -10.63
C ARG A 546 -12.99 -28.21 -9.83
N LYS A 547 -12.80 -29.54 -9.83
CA LYS A 547 -13.61 -30.47 -9.03
C LYS A 547 -13.42 -30.25 -7.52
N VAL A 548 -12.24 -29.86 -7.03
CA VAL A 548 -12.08 -29.50 -5.61
C VAL A 548 -12.97 -28.29 -5.26
N GLY A 549 -13.03 -27.29 -6.14
CA GLY A 549 -13.91 -26.12 -5.98
C GLY A 549 -15.41 -26.43 -5.89
N THR A 550 -15.87 -27.56 -6.43
CA THR A 550 -17.29 -27.99 -6.32
C THR A 550 -17.59 -28.81 -5.06
N THR A 551 -16.59 -29.15 -4.23
CA THR A 551 -16.79 -30.01 -3.03
C THR A 551 -17.11 -29.26 -1.74
N VAL A 552 -17.17 -27.92 -1.74
CA VAL A 552 -17.52 -27.16 -0.54
C VAL A 552 -19.01 -27.28 -0.22
N GLY A 553 -19.35 -27.48 1.06
CA GLY A 553 -20.74 -27.60 1.51
C GLY A 553 -21.57 -26.33 1.33
N SER A 554 -22.90 -26.50 1.40
CA SER A 554 -23.90 -25.43 1.29
C SER A 554 -23.69 -24.34 2.35
N GLY A 555 -23.11 -23.21 1.94
CA GLY A 555 -22.83 -22.07 2.81
C GLY A 555 -21.63 -21.23 2.38
N ASP A 556 -20.64 -21.81 1.71
CA ASP A 556 -19.56 -21.04 1.09
C ASP A 556 -19.98 -20.57 -0.31
N THR A 557 -20.37 -19.30 -0.39
CA THR A 557 -20.80 -18.59 -1.61
C THR A 557 -19.77 -17.55 -2.08
N VAL A 558 -18.54 -17.54 -1.53
CA VAL A 558 -17.56 -16.47 -1.76
C VAL A 558 -17.27 -16.22 -3.25
N SER A 559 -17.23 -17.27 -4.06
CA SER A 559 -17.09 -17.18 -5.53
C SER A 559 -17.45 -18.52 -6.21
N SER A 560 -17.47 -18.55 -7.55
CA SER A 560 -17.68 -19.76 -8.36
C SER A 560 -16.62 -20.83 -8.09
N ALA A 561 -16.90 -22.10 -8.38
CA ALA A 561 -15.98 -23.22 -8.09
C ALA A 561 -14.55 -23.01 -8.62
N ASN A 562 -14.41 -22.44 -9.83
CA ASN A 562 -13.10 -22.23 -10.47
C ASN A 562 -12.35 -21.06 -9.80
N LYS A 563 -13.05 -19.96 -9.48
CA LYS A 563 -12.46 -18.70 -8.98
C LYS A 563 -12.29 -18.63 -7.47
N ARG A 564 -13.02 -19.46 -6.72
CA ARG A 564 -13.02 -19.53 -5.25
C ARG A 564 -11.64 -19.68 -4.61
N PHE A 565 -10.70 -20.39 -5.23
CA PHE A 565 -9.34 -20.49 -4.69
C PHE A 565 -8.64 -19.12 -4.63
N THR A 566 -8.75 -18.31 -5.68
CA THR A 566 -8.20 -16.94 -5.72
C THR A 566 -8.90 -16.02 -4.72
N ALA A 567 -10.21 -16.17 -4.54
CA ALA A 567 -10.95 -15.39 -3.54
C ALA A 567 -10.59 -15.76 -2.10
N LEU A 568 -10.38 -17.05 -1.81
CA LEU A 568 -9.89 -17.50 -0.50
C LEU A 568 -8.45 -17.05 -0.22
N ILE A 569 -7.59 -16.96 -1.24
CA ILE A 569 -6.27 -16.31 -1.13
C ILE A 569 -6.42 -14.85 -0.69
N ALA A 570 -7.30 -14.06 -1.33
CA ALA A 570 -7.52 -12.67 -0.93
C ALA A 570 -8.10 -12.53 0.49
N LYS A 571 -8.99 -13.43 0.93
CA LYS A 571 -9.48 -13.48 2.32
C LYS A 571 -8.36 -13.84 3.32
N ALA A 572 -7.49 -14.78 2.97
CA ALA A 572 -6.36 -15.18 3.81
C ALA A 572 -5.28 -14.07 3.90
N ILE A 573 -5.05 -13.30 2.83
CA ILE A 573 -4.15 -12.14 2.83
C ILE A 573 -4.69 -11.03 3.74
N GLN A 574 -5.98 -10.68 3.65
CA GLN A 574 -6.60 -9.70 4.55
C GLN A 574 -6.49 -10.13 6.02
N ALA A 575 -6.72 -11.41 6.32
CA ALA A 575 -6.49 -11.96 7.66
C ALA A 575 -5.01 -11.90 8.08
N ARG A 576 -4.07 -12.13 7.14
CA ARG A 576 -2.63 -12.04 7.40
C ARG A 576 -2.19 -10.62 7.73
N ILE A 577 -2.62 -9.62 6.96
CA ILE A 577 -2.27 -8.19 7.16
C ILE A 577 -2.59 -7.73 8.58
N LYS A 578 -3.78 -8.06 9.11
CA LYS A 578 -4.22 -7.78 10.49
C LYS A 578 -3.33 -8.41 11.59
N THR A 579 -2.41 -9.31 11.23
CA THR A 579 -1.52 -10.03 12.16
C THR A 579 -0.03 -9.78 11.92
N LEU A 580 0.33 -8.98 10.91
CA LEU A 580 1.73 -8.71 10.60
C LEU A 580 2.32 -7.62 11.50
N PRO A 581 3.62 -7.71 11.84
CA PRO A 581 4.33 -6.59 12.46
C PRO A 581 4.22 -5.34 11.57
N LYS A 582 4.02 -4.17 12.19
CA LYS A 582 3.89 -2.89 11.46
C LYS A 582 5.13 -2.61 10.60
N GLU A 583 6.29 -3.10 11.03
CA GLU A 583 7.59 -3.05 10.36
C GLU A 583 7.61 -3.82 9.01
N VAL A 584 6.85 -4.91 8.89
CA VAL A 584 6.72 -5.68 7.63
C VAL A 584 5.77 -4.98 6.68
N LEU A 585 4.67 -4.42 7.20
CA LEU A 585 3.72 -3.62 6.41
C LEU A 585 4.40 -2.36 5.84
N LEU A 586 5.19 -1.64 6.65
CA LEU A 586 5.96 -0.47 6.19
C LEU A 586 7.03 -0.82 5.14
N GLN A 587 7.67 -1.98 5.22
CA GLN A 587 8.56 -2.47 4.16
C GLN A 587 7.77 -2.73 2.86
N TYR A 588 6.61 -3.38 2.95
CA TYR A 588 5.76 -3.69 1.80
C TYR A 588 5.18 -2.44 1.12
N LEU A 589 4.85 -1.37 1.88
CA LEU A 589 4.43 -0.09 1.29
C LEU A 589 5.46 0.48 0.30
N SER A 590 6.76 0.29 0.54
CA SER A 590 7.78 0.73 -0.42
C SER A 590 7.78 -0.07 -1.72
N GLN A 591 7.37 -1.34 -1.66
CA GLN A 591 7.27 -2.21 -2.83
C GLN A 591 6.04 -1.90 -3.67
N LEU A 592 4.90 -1.55 -3.04
CA LEU A 592 3.70 -1.08 -3.76
C LEU A 592 3.96 0.16 -4.64
N VAL A 593 4.97 0.98 -4.33
CA VAL A 593 5.38 2.13 -5.15
C VAL A 593 6.21 1.70 -6.36
N ASP A 594 7.04 0.67 -6.23
CA ASP A 594 7.68 0.02 -7.40
C ASP A 594 6.62 -0.66 -8.28
N ASP A 595 5.66 -1.37 -7.67
CA ASP A 595 4.58 -2.11 -8.35
C ASP A 595 3.68 -1.17 -9.20
N LEU A 596 3.50 0.08 -8.78
CA LEU A 596 2.84 1.15 -9.55
C LEU A 596 3.66 1.64 -10.76
N HIS A 597 4.99 1.53 -10.71
CA HIS A 597 5.88 1.91 -11.81
C HIS A 597 6.15 0.75 -12.79
N THR A 598 6.10 -0.51 -12.33
CA THR A 598 6.17 -1.72 -13.16
C THR A 598 4.81 -2.11 -13.76
N LYS A 599 3.71 -1.51 -13.28
CA LYS A 599 2.31 -1.76 -13.66
C LYS A 599 1.69 -3.06 -13.13
N ASP A 600 2.38 -3.75 -12.23
CA ASP A 600 1.83 -4.82 -11.38
C ASP A 600 0.60 -4.34 -10.59
N ILE A 601 0.57 -3.04 -10.25
CA ILE A 601 -0.61 -2.31 -9.82
C ILE A 601 -0.83 -1.13 -10.78
N GLN A 602 -2.08 -0.89 -11.17
CA GLN A 602 -2.46 0.33 -11.90
C GLN A 602 -3.73 0.92 -11.26
N ILE A 603 -3.79 2.25 -11.16
CA ILE A 603 -4.89 2.98 -10.52
C ILE A 603 -5.33 4.12 -11.45
N ALA A 604 -6.63 4.42 -11.48
CA ALA A 604 -7.20 5.60 -12.11
C ALA A 604 -8.42 6.09 -11.34
N PHE A 605 -8.68 7.40 -11.36
CA PHE A 605 -9.79 8.03 -10.64
C PHE A 605 -10.69 8.84 -11.59
N THR A 606 -12.00 8.86 -11.33
CA THR A 606 -12.94 9.77 -12.01
C THR A 606 -12.86 11.20 -11.46
N ASN A 607 -12.33 11.36 -10.25
CA ASN A 607 -12.07 12.68 -9.66
C ASN A 607 -10.79 13.30 -10.26
N PRO A 608 -10.85 14.50 -10.85
CA PRO A 608 -9.71 15.09 -11.57
C PRO A 608 -8.55 15.51 -10.66
N ILE A 609 -8.77 15.75 -9.36
CA ILE A 609 -7.70 16.10 -8.41
C ILE A 609 -6.90 14.83 -8.06
N ALA A 610 -7.60 13.74 -7.76
CA ALA A 610 -6.97 12.44 -7.50
C ALA A 610 -6.26 11.86 -8.73
N GLU A 611 -6.86 12.00 -9.90
CA GLU A 611 -6.26 11.57 -11.16
C GLU A 611 -5.01 12.42 -11.51
N ASN A 612 -5.09 13.75 -11.39
CA ASN A 612 -3.92 14.61 -11.67
C ASN A 612 -2.78 14.41 -10.67
N PHE A 613 -3.05 13.96 -9.44
CA PHE A 613 -2.01 13.47 -8.53
C PHE A 613 -1.27 12.27 -9.14
N LEU A 614 -1.98 11.26 -9.67
CA LEU A 614 -1.34 10.12 -10.36
C LEU A 614 -0.54 10.55 -11.61
N ARG A 615 -1.05 11.51 -12.39
CA ARG A 615 -0.35 12.07 -13.56
C ARG A 615 0.96 12.75 -13.17
N TYR A 616 0.92 13.62 -12.16
CA TYR A 616 2.09 14.38 -11.70
C TYR A 616 3.23 13.45 -11.24
N TYR A 617 2.89 12.35 -10.57
CA TYR A 617 3.86 11.32 -10.14
C TYR A 617 4.16 10.24 -11.21
N GLN A 618 3.58 10.35 -12.41
CA GLN A 618 3.79 9.43 -13.54
C GLN A 618 3.46 7.96 -13.20
N ILE A 619 2.37 7.78 -12.44
CA ILE A 619 1.79 6.49 -12.01
C ILE A 619 0.34 6.30 -12.47
N SER A 620 -0.19 7.23 -13.27
CA SER A 620 -1.50 7.14 -13.96
C SER A 620 -1.58 6.02 -15.00
N SER A 621 -0.43 5.46 -15.42
CA SER A 621 -0.31 4.47 -16.50
C SER A 621 -0.99 4.84 -17.83
N GLU A 622 -1.17 6.13 -18.06
CA GLU A 622 -1.63 6.67 -19.34
C GLU A 622 -0.55 6.58 -20.42
N LEU A 623 -0.95 6.55 -21.69
CA LEU A 623 -0.05 6.57 -22.83
C LEU A 623 0.54 7.97 -23.01
N TYR A 624 1.78 8.04 -23.51
CA TYR A 624 2.39 9.30 -23.88
C TYR A 624 1.70 9.87 -25.14
N LEU A 625 1.00 10.99 -24.98
CA LEU A 625 0.32 11.73 -26.06
C LEU A 625 0.97 13.11 -26.26
N GLY A 626 2.30 13.18 -26.12
CA GLY A 626 3.06 14.42 -26.33
C GLY A 626 3.55 14.60 -27.77
N LYS A 627 4.33 15.67 -27.99
CA LYS A 627 4.80 16.10 -29.32
C LYS A 627 6.09 15.44 -29.81
N ALA A 628 6.70 14.56 -29.01
CA ALA A 628 7.88 13.81 -29.40
C ALA A 628 7.47 12.46 -30.00
N ASP A 629 8.28 11.94 -30.93
CA ASP A 629 8.05 10.65 -31.53
C ASP A 629 8.15 9.53 -30.48
N SER A 630 7.26 8.53 -30.57
CA SER A 630 7.20 7.44 -29.61
C SER A 630 6.60 6.17 -30.20
N LEU A 631 7.23 5.04 -29.94
CA LEU A 631 6.74 3.71 -30.29
C LEU A 631 5.93 3.12 -29.12
N ALA A 632 4.70 2.69 -29.40
CA ALA A 632 3.86 1.96 -28.45
C ALA A 632 3.54 0.57 -29.03
N ILE A 633 3.98 -0.48 -28.34
CA ILE A 633 3.70 -1.88 -28.67
C ILE A 633 2.69 -2.41 -27.65
N ASN A 634 1.71 -3.16 -28.15
CA ASN A 634 0.50 -3.49 -27.41
C ASN A 634 -0.02 -4.88 -27.80
N ASN A 635 -0.03 -5.80 -26.85
CA ASN A 635 -0.34 -7.21 -27.07
C ASN A 635 -1.69 -7.60 -26.44
N THR A 636 -2.42 -8.50 -27.09
CA THR A 636 -3.70 -9.01 -26.57
C THR A 636 -3.88 -10.48 -26.96
N ASN A 637 -4.16 -11.33 -25.98
CA ASN A 637 -4.43 -12.76 -26.18
C ASN A 637 -5.92 -13.06 -25.95
N ILE A 638 -6.76 -12.66 -26.89
CA ILE A 638 -8.22 -12.85 -26.85
C ILE A 638 -8.67 -14.30 -27.07
N SER A 639 -7.78 -15.29 -27.01
CA SER A 639 -8.12 -16.70 -27.28
C SER A 639 -8.65 -17.47 -26.06
N GLY A 640 -8.71 -16.86 -24.87
CA GLY A 640 -9.14 -17.52 -23.63
C GLY A 640 -8.15 -18.56 -23.09
N ASN A 641 -6.96 -18.68 -23.70
CA ASN A 641 -5.92 -19.61 -23.27
C ASN A 641 -4.83 -18.91 -22.45
N LYS A 642 -4.07 -19.68 -21.66
CA LYS A 642 -2.97 -19.16 -20.83
C LYS A 642 -1.62 -19.26 -21.53
N ALA A 643 -1.58 -19.02 -22.85
CA ALA A 643 -0.38 -19.22 -23.66
C ALA A 643 0.63 -18.06 -23.58
N SER A 644 0.23 -16.86 -23.14
CA SER A 644 1.12 -15.69 -23.13
C SER A 644 2.36 -15.89 -22.23
N GLN A 645 2.25 -16.70 -21.18
CA GLN A 645 3.39 -17.08 -20.32
C GLN A 645 4.43 -18.00 -21.00
N TYR A 646 4.14 -18.53 -22.19
CA TYR A 646 5.05 -19.34 -23.00
C TYR A 646 5.54 -18.61 -24.27
N LEU A 647 5.16 -17.35 -24.45
CA LEU A 647 5.63 -16.51 -25.56
C LEU A 647 6.87 -15.72 -25.14
N HIS A 648 7.80 -15.57 -26.06
CA HIS A 648 8.98 -14.72 -25.92
C HIS A 648 9.05 -13.79 -27.13
N GLU A 649 9.03 -12.49 -26.88
CA GLU A 649 9.00 -11.46 -27.91
C GLU A 649 10.36 -10.75 -28.01
N GLY A 650 10.84 -10.56 -29.24
CA GLY A 650 12.02 -9.78 -29.54
C GLY A 650 11.66 -8.54 -30.34
N ILE A 651 11.91 -7.36 -29.78
CA ILE A 651 11.61 -6.06 -30.39
C ILE A 651 12.93 -5.38 -30.72
N SER A 652 13.06 -4.87 -31.95
CA SER A 652 14.21 -4.10 -32.41
C SER A 652 13.73 -2.82 -33.07
N ASP A 653 13.96 -1.68 -32.41
CA ASP A 653 13.67 -0.34 -32.93
C ASP A 653 14.96 0.31 -33.45
N ALA A 654 14.87 1.12 -34.51
CA ALA A 654 15.99 1.57 -35.32
C ALA A 654 15.85 3.04 -35.74
N VAL A 655 15.88 3.93 -34.74
CA VAL A 655 15.73 5.39 -34.87
C VAL A 655 16.90 6.02 -35.65
N GLN A 656 16.61 6.95 -36.57
CA GLN A 656 17.63 7.67 -37.36
C GLN A 656 17.48 9.18 -37.21
N LEU A 657 18.23 9.75 -36.27
CA LEU A 657 18.13 11.18 -35.97
C LEU A 657 18.49 12.08 -37.16
N ASP A 658 17.66 13.10 -37.38
CA ASP A 658 17.86 14.13 -38.40
C ASP A 658 18.93 15.17 -37.99
N ARG A 659 19.22 16.14 -38.87
CA ARG A 659 20.22 17.20 -38.60
C ARG A 659 19.79 18.23 -37.54
N THR A 660 18.51 18.24 -37.16
CA THR A 660 17.96 19.11 -36.10
C THR A 660 17.80 18.38 -34.76
N GLY A 661 17.88 17.04 -34.75
CA GLY A 661 17.66 16.18 -33.60
C GLY A 661 16.23 15.68 -33.43
N GLY A 662 15.41 15.75 -34.49
CA GLY A 662 14.22 14.91 -34.65
C GLY A 662 14.60 13.45 -34.92
N ALA A 663 13.64 12.53 -34.86
CA ALA A 663 13.83 11.07 -34.85
C ALA A 663 13.34 10.34 -36.11
#